data_AF-A0A9Q9B4K0-F1
#
_entry.id   AF-A0A9Q9B4K0-F1
#
_cell.length_a   1.000
_cell.length_b   1.000
_cell.length_c   1.000
_cell.angle_alpha   90.00
_cell.angle_beta   90.00
_cell.angle_gamma   90.00
#
_symmetry.space_group_name_H-M   'P 1'
#
loop_
_entity.id
_entity.type
_entity.pdbx_description
1 polymer ?
#
loop_
_entity_poly.entity_id
_entity_poly.type
_entity_poly.pdbx_seq_one_letter_code
_entity_poly.pdbx_strand_id
1 'polypeptide(L)'
;MAGVSSSLRRDEVIELKGNSKDWSNEDHGSPIFDDYDVADSPWGNTNTDEQDMQRLGKKQEFKRNFSFLSALGFVSVYMASWEFVLVSLSVGFNSGGYGGLFWCYLTTVTCYATIVASLAEMESMAPTAGGQYHWVSEFAPARYQRFLSYSSGWLSTLGWLASVASSTFVVTTQIEAMINVTTPDYIFKPWQYVLIMIAFTVITIFFNTWGAPFLPTLETFCLFGHILGFLVVMIPLLVLCPKNSASEVFLDFQDNSGFNNIGTAYMISQVYVMYCNLGSDSVVHISEEVENASLTVPRVMIWSYVGNVFLGICMLVTMLFCLGPLEGVLEANIPYLLLFNNTGSPTLSIILNVILFLLIYMGNITALATCAREVFAFARDKGLPFSSFQSKMDPKLAVPTNAVYVTSVAVVLLSLINLGSTLAFNIVVSLSVLGLLSTYMISIGCVLLKRIKGEPLPPARWSLGRYGIWINAFAFLYSAFIICFACFPTNLPVDLETANWAPLVWVGVIIASIAFYALYGKKHYTAPVDFVEGRRAVDDVLQNQKDLFMVVIKNLEQKHSEPSHGPTKPFLTPFVTHDPMKCWQTLSMMIKRTESDLNTEMFAMLDQGSPQDNSALLVLVLEAANGGGHTIETVRVDLRLVSSVLASWVAKGDNMPELQAQATRSLDGVVRTSVRHSLS
;
A
#
# COMPACT_ATOMS: atom_id res chain seq x y z
N MET A 1 -48.40 33.28 -40.62
CA MET A 1 -48.88 31.91 -40.86
C MET A 1 -48.63 31.57 -42.32
N ALA A 2 -47.89 30.56 -42.74
CA ALA A 2 -46.79 29.81 -42.15
C ALA A 2 -45.91 29.45 -43.36
N GLY A 3 -44.67 29.96 -43.38
CA GLY A 3 -43.76 29.86 -44.50
C GLY A 3 -43.00 28.53 -44.49
N VAL A 4 -43.26 27.75 -45.53
CA VAL A 4 -42.51 26.65 -46.13
C VAL A 4 -40.98 26.79 -45.97
N SER A 5 -40.29 25.68 -45.65
CA SER A 5 -39.30 25.07 -46.57
C SER A 5 -38.38 24.06 -45.85
N SER A 6 -38.63 22.79 -46.13
CA SER A 6 -37.62 21.75 -46.15
C SER A 6 -36.95 21.72 -47.54
N SER A 7 -35.62 21.80 -47.56
CA SER A 7 -34.69 21.20 -48.54
C SER A 7 -33.52 22.16 -48.81
N LEU A 8 -32.29 21.65 -48.78
CA LEU A 8 -31.41 21.54 -49.94
C LEU A 8 -30.04 20.99 -49.54
N ARG A 9 -29.46 20.24 -50.48
CA ARG A 9 -28.13 19.61 -50.43
C ARG A 9 -27.01 20.64 -50.62
N ARG A 10 -25.82 20.26 -50.09
CA ARG A 10 -24.46 20.42 -50.64
C ARG A 10 -24.24 21.55 -51.65
N ASP A 11 -23.44 22.57 -51.31
CA ASP A 11 -21.99 22.67 -51.54
C ASP A 11 -21.50 24.07 -51.10
N GLU A 12 -20.18 24.22 -50.95
CA GLU A 12 -19.42 25.45 -50.66
C GLU A 12 -19.44 25.99 -49.21
N VAL A 13 -18.47 25.52 -48.40
CA VAL A 13 -17.93 26.32 -47.28
C VAL A 13 -16.50 26.72 -47.62
N ILE A 14 -16.35 28.02 -47.86
CA ILE A 14 -15.11 28.74 -48.04
C ILE A 14 -14.33 28.73 -46.72
N GLU A 15 -13.09 28.22 -46.75
CA GLU A 15 -12.11 28.34 -45.67
C GLU A 15 -11.80 29.82 -45.40
N LEU A 16 -12.16 30.30 -44.21
CA LEU A 16 -11.60 31.51 -43.64
C LEU A 16 -10.50 31.11 -42.63
N LYS A 17 -9.25 31.18 -43.10
CA LYS A 17 -8.05 31.11 -42.26
C LYS A 17 -8.03 32.28 -41.27
N GLY A 18 -8.45 32.03 -40.04
CA GLY A 18 -8.17 32.89 -38.89
C GLY A 18 -7.07 32.27 -38.04
N ASN A 19 -5.90 32.93 -37.99
CA ASN A 19 -4.81 32.59 -37.08
C ASN A 19 -5.28 32.63 -35.61
N SER A 20 -5.59 31.47 -35.02
CA SER A 20 -5.63 31.31 -33.57
C SER A 20 -4.21 31.00 -33.09
N LYS A 21 -3.53 32.02 -32.58
CA LYS A 21 -2.31 31.80 -31.79
C LYS A 21 -2.68 31.11 -30.49
N ASP A 22 -2.08 29.94 -30.28
CA ASP A 22 -2.06 29.18 -29.04
C ASP A 22 -1.73 30.07 -27.84
N TRP A 23 -2.57 29.96 -26.80
CA TRP A 23 -2.33 30.49 -25.46
C TRP A 23 -2.12 29.34 -24.47
N SER A 24 -1.29 28.37 -24.84
CA SER A 24 -0.77 27.35 -23.92
C SER A 24 0.75 27.42 -23.97
N ASN A 25 1.32 28.35 -23.18
CA ASN A 25 2.69 28.32 -22.68
C ASN A 25 2.90 29.57 -21.81
N GLU A 26 2.57 29.48 -20.52
CA GLU A 26 3.31 30.22 -19.51
C GLU A 26 3.77 29.23 -18.42
N ASP A 27 5.09 29.04 -18.38
CA ASP A 27 5.84 28.24 -17.40
C ASP A 27 5.47 28.61 -15.96
N HIS A 28 4.79 27.68 -15.27
CA HIS A 28 4.91 27.54 -13.82
C HIS A 28 5.88 26.40 -13.57
N GLY A 29 7.01 26.71 -12.93
CA GLY A 29 8.06 25.75 -12.62
C GLY A 29 7.61 24.67 -11.65
N SER A 30 6.98 23.62 -12.17
CA SER A 30 6.98 22.27 -11.61
C SER A 30 8.35 21.63 -11.86
N PRO A 31 8.84 20.74 -10.97
CA PRO A 31 10.06 20.00 -11.25
C PRO A 31 9.83 19.14 -12.49
N ILE A 32 10.60 19.46 -13.53
CA ILE A 32 10.66 18.86 -14.87
C ILE A 32 10.45 17.34 -14.82
N PHE A 33 9.27 16.91 -15.24
CA PHE A 33 9.13 15.70 -16.04
C PHE A 33 8.69 16.22 -17.40
N ASP A 34 9.57 16.08 -18.40
CA ASP A 34 9.28 16.48 -19.77
C ASP A 34 7.99 15.81 -20.23
N ASP A 35 7.14 16.56 -20.95
CA ASP A 35 5.99 16.07 -21.72
C ASP A 35 6.52 15.07 -22.77
N TYR A 36 6.72 13.83 -22.35
CA TYR A 36 6.96 12.73 -23.26
C TYR A 36 5.61 12.33 -23.84
N ASP A 37 5.50 12.27 -25.17
CA ASP A 37 4.41 11.59 -25.84
C ASP A 37 4.20 10.22 -25.16
N VAL A 38 3.02 10.00 -24.60
CA VAL A 38 2.70 8.82 -23.78
C VAL A 38 2.87 7.50 -24.55
N ALA A 39 2.87 7.57 -25.88
CA ALA A 39 3.19 6.45 -26.76
C ALA A 39 4.66 6.00 -26.70
N ASP A 40 5.59 6.86 -26.26
CA ASP A 40 7.05 6.65 -26.30
C ASP A 40 7.72 6.61 -24.90
N SER A 41 6.93 6.55 -23.82
CA SER A 41 7.48 6.40 -22.46
C SER A 41 8.34 5.12 -22.36
N PRO A 42 9.62 5.20 -21.95
CA PRO A 42 10.48 4.02 -21.79
C PRO A 42 9.97 3.04 -20.72
N TRP A 43 8.98 3.46 -19.93
CA TRP A 43 8.37 2.73 -18.82
C TRP A 43 7.06 2.01 -19.19
N GLY A 44 6.52 2.22 -20.40
CA GLY A 44 5.27 1.58 -20.86
C GLY A 44 4.00 2.14 -20.20
N ASN A 45 4.00 3.42 -19.86
CA ASN A 45 2.88 4.05 -19.14
C ASN A 45 1.66 4.29 -20.06
N THR A 46 0.46 4.09 -19.51
CA THR A 46 -0.75 4.68 -20.06
C THR A 46 -0.97 6.08 -19.47
N ASN A 47 -1.71 6.95 -20.16
CA ASN A 47 -2.12 8.26 -19.62
C ASN A 47 -2.77 8.14 -18.24
N THR A 48 -3.52 7.05 -17.99
CA THR A 48 -4.19 6.83 -16.71
C THR A 48 -3.21 6.43 -15.61
N ASP A 49 -2.25 5.56 -15.93
CA ASP A 49 -1.22 5.14 -14.98
C ASP A 49 -0.36 6.31 -14.51
N GLU A 50 -0.02 7.22 -15.42
CA GLU A 50 0.73 8.42 -15.09
C GLU A 50 -0.07 9.36 -14.19
N GLN A 51 -1.36 9.58 -14.49
CA GLN A 51 -2.25 10.37 -13.65
C GLN A 51 -2.39 9.78 -12.24
N ASP A 52 -2.55 8.45 -12.12
CA ASP A 52 -2.64 7.78 -10.83
C ASP A 52 -1.35 7.98 -10.02
N MET A 53 -0.18 7.83 -10.65
CA MET A 53 1.13 8.03 -10.00
C MET A 53 1.36 9.48 -9.58
N GLN A 54 0.98 10.44 -10.43
CA GLN A 54 1.02 11.87 -10.11
C GLN A 54 0.12 12.20 -8.91
N ARG A 55 -1.13 11.72 -8.91
CA ARG A 55 -2.09 11.89 -7.81
C ARG A 55 -1.53 11.38 -6.48
N LEU A 56 -0.85 10.23 -6.53
CA LEU A 56 -0.23 9.56 -5.38
C LEU A 56 1.13 10.15 -4.99
N GLY A 57 1.66 11.09 -5.77
CA GLY A 57 2.98 11.69 -5.59
C GLY A 57 4.13 10.67 -5.67
N LYS A 58 3.94 9.59 -6.43
CA LYS A 58 4.95 8.54 -6.62
C LYS A 58 5.68 8.74 -7.95
N LYS A 59 7.01 8.69 -7.90
CA LYS A 59 7.84 8.65 -9.11
C LYS A 59 7.79 7.24 -9.70
N GLN A 60 7.62 7.14 -11.02
CA GLN A 60 7.75 5.87 -11.72
C GLN A 60 9.23 5.42 -11.69
N GLU A 61 9.53 4.38 -10.90
CA GLU A 61 10.87 3.77 -10.79
C GLU A 61 10.93 2.38 -11.43
N PHE A 62 9.77 1.75 -11.61
CA PHE A 62 9.61 0.42 -12.20
C PHE A 62 9.19 0.51 -13.67
N LYS A 63 9.52 -0.50 -14.46
CA LYS A 63 8.98 -0.65 -15.81
C LYS A 63 7.67 -1.42 -15.75
N ARG A 64 6.64 -0.94 -16.44
CA ARG A 64 5.40 -1.71 -16.61
C ARG A 64 5.66 -2.86 -17.59
N ASN A 65 5.76 -4.06 -17.05
CA ASN A 65 6.11 -5.29 -17.77
C ASN A 65 5.15 -6.44 -17.46
N PHE A 66 4.18 -6.26 -16.55
CA PHE A 66 3.10 -7.20 -16.29
C PHE A 66 1.83 -6.80 -17.04
N SER A 67 1.47 -7.62 -18.03
CA SER A 67 0.14 -7.66 -18.64
C SER A 67 -0.90 -8.29 -17.69
N PHE A 68 -2.18 -8.21 -18.05
CA PHE A 68 -3.25 -8.91 -17.33
C PHE A 68 -2.98 -10.42 -17.16
N LEU A 69 -2.49 -11.10 -18.21
CA LEU A 69 -2.29 -12.56 -18.16
C LEU A 69 -1.11 -12.94 -17.26
N SER A 70 0.01 -12.22 -17.37
CA SER A 70 1.16 -12.45 -16.49
C SER A 70 0.86 -12.11 -15.03
N ALA A 71 0.08 -11.05 -14.77
CA ALA A 71 -0.38 -10.70 -13.43
C ALA A 71 -1.38 -11.74 -12.89
N LEU A 72 -2.28 -12.26 -13.73
CA LEU A 72 -3.16 -13.37 -13.38
C LEU A 72 -2.37 -14.62 -13.01
N GLY A 73 -1.32 -14.93 -13.77
CA GLY A 73 -0.38 -16.01 -13.46
C GLY A 73 0.29 -15.82 -12.11
N PHE A 74 0.87 -14.64 -11.88
CA PHE A 74 1.53 -14.26 -10.63
C PHE A 74 0.63 -14.54 -9.41
N VAL A 75 -0.59 -14.03 -9.40
CA VAL A 75 -1.49 -14.27 -8.25
C VAL A 75 -1.93 -15.72 -8.16
N SER A 76 -2.27 -16.35 -9.29
CA SER A 76 -2.79 -17.72 -9.28
C SER A 76 -1.76 -18.75 -8.81
N VAL A 77 -0.50 -18.58 -9.23
CA VAL A 77 0.62 -19.47 -8.88
C VAL A 77 1.07 -19.25 -7.45
N TYR A 78 0.99 -18.04 -6.91
CA TYR A 78 1.24 -17.82 -5.49
C TYR A 78 0.11 -18.36 -4.60
N MET A 79 -1.16 -18.10 -4.95
CA MET A 79 -2.30 -18.63 -4.20
C MET A 79 -2.29 -20.16 -4.17
N ALA A 80 -2.03 -20.80 -5.32
CA ALA A 80 -1.88 -22.25 -5.46
C ALA A 80 -2.92 -23.05 -4.64
N SER A 81 -4.19 -22.63 -4.68
CA SER A 81 -5.14 -23.06 -3.65
C SER A 81 -5.46 -24.56 -3.75
N TRP A 82 -5.47 -25.14 -4.95
CA TRP A 82 -5.69 -26.58 -5.08
C TRP A 82 -4.49 -27.39 -4.61
N GLU A 83 -3.27 -26.87 -4.76
CA GLU A 83 -2.05 -27.46 -4.21
C GLU A 83 -2.08 -27.42 -2.68
N PHE A 84 -2.40 -26.26 -2.11
CA PHE A 84 -2.48 -26.07 -0.66
C PHE A 84 -3.63 -26.85 0.00
N VAL A 85 -4.72 -27.12 -0.73
CA VAL A 85 -5.79 -28.04 -0.27
C VAL A 85 -5.21 -29.40 0.10
N LEU A 86 -4.27 -29.92 -0.68
CA LEU A 86 -3.65 -31.22 -0.43
C LEU A 86 -2.71 -31.14 0.79
N VAL A 87 -1.86 -30.12 0.85
CA VAL A 87 -0.66 -30.17 1.72
C VAL A 87 -0.81 -29.45 3.06
N SER A 88 -1.81 -28.58 3.21
CA SER A 88 -1.93 -27.67 4.37
C SER A 88 -3.20 -27.83 5.21
N LEU A 89 -4.13 -28.69 4.80
CA LEU A 89 -5.44 -28.84 5.47
C LEU A 89 -5.49 -30.01 6.47
N SER A 90 -4.34 -30.56 6.87
CA SER A 90 -4.28 -31.69 7.82
C SER A 90 -4.96 -31.41 9.16
N VAL A 91 -4.88 -30.16 9.65
CA VAL A 91 -5.60 -29.72 10.85
C VAL A 91 -7.12 -29.86 10.69
N GLY A 92 -7.63 -29.65 9.48
CA GLY A 92 -9.06 -29.76 9.19
C GLY A 92 -9.63 -31.17 9.36
N PHE A 93 -8.82 -32.22 9.16
CA PHE A 93 -9.24 -33.59 9.43
C PHE A 93 -9.47 -33.82 10.93
N ASN A 94 -8.58 -33.27 11.77
CA ASN A 94 -8.73 -33.36 13.22
C ASN A 94 -9.90 -32.52 13.74
N SER A 95 -10.13 -31.35 13.16
CA SER A 95 -11.05 -30.34 13.68
C SER A 95 -12.41 -30.31 12.97
N GLY A 96 -12.78 -31.38 12.27
CA GLY A 96 -14.07 -31.46 11.58
C GLY A 96 -14.38 -32.79 10.87
N GLY A 97 -13.41 -33.71 10.74
CA GLY A 97 -13.57 -34.85 9.84
C GLY A 97 -13.73 -34.40 8.39
N TYR A 98 -14.22 -35.29 7.51
CA TYR A 98 -14.39 -34.95 6.09
C TYR A 98 -15.53 -33.97 5.84
N GLY A 99 -16.70 -34.19 6.46
CA GLY A 99 -17.84 -33.29 6.35
C GLY A 99 -17.53 -31.91 6.89
N GLY A 100 -16.91 -31.83 8.07
CA GLY A 100 -16.52 -30.56 8.68
C GLY A 100 -15.53 -29.79 7.83
N LEU A 101 -14.48 -30.44 7.31
CA LEU A 101 -13.50 -29.78 6.44
C LEU A 101 -14.14 -29.27 5.13
N PHE A 102 -15.01 -30.05 4.50
CA PHE A 102 -15.71 -29.64 3.27
C PHE A 102 -16.52 -28.34 3.47
N TRP A 103 -17.39 -28.31 4.49
CA TRP A 103 -18.22 -27.13 4.77
C TRP A 103 -17.40 -25.97 5.33
N CYS A 104 -16.36 -26.25 6.11
CA CYS A 104 -15.39 -25.26 6.58
C CYS A 104 -14.74 -24.56 5.39
N TYR A 105 -14.34 -25.32 4.36
CA TYR A 105 -13.76 -24.73 3.17
C TYR A 105 -14.74 -23.81 2.45
N LEU A 106 -15.94 -24.31 2.14
CA LEU A 106 -16.93 -23.54 1.38
C LEU A 106 -17.36 -22.25 2.09
N THR A 107 -17.58 -22.32 3.40
CA THR A 107 -17.96 -21.13 4.18
C THR A 107 -16.80 -20.14 4.30
N THR A 108 -15.58 -20.62 4.52
CA THR A 108 -14.38 -19.76 4.65
C THR A 108 -14.11 -19.00 3.37
N VAL A 109 -14.10 -19.68 2.20
CA VAL A 109 -13.85 -19.00 0.92
C VAL A 109 -14.98 -18.03 0.54
N THR A 110 -16.22 -18.33 0.93
CA THR A 110 -17.34 -17.41 0.71
C THR A 110 -17.18 -16.14 1.56
N CYS A 111 -16.80 -16.29 2.83
CA CYS A 111 -16.60 -15.16 3.73
C CYS A 111 -15.37 -14.34 3.34
N TYR A 112 -14.26 -15.01 3.02
CA TYR A 112 -12.99 -14.38 2.62
C TYR A 112 -13.11 -13.63 1.28
N ALA A 113 -14.03 -14.03 0.38
CA ALA A 113 -14.31 -13.29 -0.85
C ALA A 113 -14.67 -11.81 -0.59
N THR A 114 -15.31 -11.50 0.54
CA THR A 114 -15.65 -10.11 0.92
C THR A 114 -14.41 -9.28 1.27
N ILE A 115 -13.39 -9.92 1.85
CA ILE A 115 -12.09 -9.30 2.12
C ILE A 115 -11.40 -9.02 0.79
N VAL A 116 -11.28 -10.02 -0.10
CA VAL A 116 -10.67 -9.86 -1.43
C VAL A 116 -11.35 -8.73 -2.22
N ALA A 117 -12.69 -8.71 -2.23
CA ALA A 117 -13.46 -7.65 -2.88
C ALA A 117 -13.21 -6.26 -2.27
N SER A 118 -13.07 -6.17 -0.95
CA SER A 118 -12.74 -4.90 -0.28
C SER A 118 -11.34 -4.42 -0.65
N LEU A 119 -10.35 -5.32 -0.68
CA LEU A 119 -8.98 -5.00 -1.07
C LEU A 119 -8.88 -4.59 -2.54
N ALA A 120 -9.60 -5.25 -3.44
CA ALA A 120 -9.65 -4.91 -4.86
C ALA A 120 -10.20 -3.48 -5.10
N GLU A 121 -11.22 -3.05 -4.36
CA GLU A 121 -11.70 -1.67 -4.48
C GLU A 121 -10.67 -0.65 -3.99
N MET A 122 -9.97 -0.94 -2.89
CA MET A 122 -8.89 -0.07 -2.38
C MET A 122 -7.72 0.02 -3.35
N GLU A 123 -7.34 -1.09 -3.96
CA GLU A 123 -6.32 -1.11 -5.00
C GLU A 123 -6.75 -0.31 -6.24
N SER A 124 -8.03 -0.36 -6.60
CA SER A 124 -8.55 0.47 -7.70
C SER A 124 -8.54 1.96 -7.38
N MET A 125 -8.66 2.35 -6.10
CA MET A 125 -8.56 3.75 -5.67
C MET A 125 -7.11 4.25 -5.62
N ALA A 126 -6.17 3.41 -5.17
CA ALA A 126 -4.79 3.79 -4.89
C ALA A 126 -3.82 2.66 -5.30
N PRO A 127 -3.53 2.51 -6.60
CA PRO A 127 -2.73 1.40 -7.12
C PRO A 127 -1.23 1.62 -6.86
N THR A 128 -0.71 1.12 -5.75
CA THR A 128 0.71 1.29 -5.39
C THR A 128 1.29 0.05 -4.75
N ALA A 129 2.61 -0.14 -4.89
CA ALA A 129 3.34 -1.22 -4.25
C ALA A 129 3.23 -1.23 -2.71
N GLY A 130 2.86 -0.07 -2.11
CA GLY A 130 2.66 0.05 -0.66
C GLY A 130 1.35 -0.54 -0.14
N GLY A 131 0.39 -0.85 -1.02
CA GLY A 131 -0.84 -1.57 -0.68
C GLY A 131 -1.51 -1.10 0.60
N GLN A 132 -1.67 -2.03 1.55
CA GLN A 132 -2.45 -1.89 2.78
C GLN A 132 -1.98 -0.70 3.64
N TYR A 133 -0.67 -0.49 3.82
CA TYR A 133 -0.20 0.63 4.64
C TYR A 133 -0.43 1.99 3.95
N HIS A 134 -0.35 2.03 2.62
CA HIS A 134 -0.70 3.22 1.84
C HIS A 134 -2.20 3.50 1.96
N TRP A 135 -3.06 2.51 1.73
CA TRP A 135 -4.51 2.66 1.87
C TRP A 135 -4.88 3.17 3.26
N VAL A 136 -4.27 2.61 4.32
CA VAL A 136 -4.49 3.11 5.69
C VAL A 136 -4.01 4.56 5.83
N SER A 137 -2.86 4.92 5.26
CA SER A 137 -2.38 6.30 5.28
C SER A 137 -3.36 7.26 4.63
N GLU A 138 -3.96 6.89 3.50
CA GLU A 138 -4.87 7.75 2.74
C GLU A 138 -6.27 7.81 3.37
N PHE A 139 -6.79 6.68 3.84
CA PHE A 139 -8.19 6.55 4.28
C PHE A 139 -8.40 6.73 5.78
N ALA A 140 -7.37 6.60 6.62
CA ALA A 140 -7.53 6.77 8.07
C ALA A 140 -7.88 8.23 8.43
N PRO A 141 -8.51 8.47 9.61
CA PRO A 141 -8.74 9.81 10.11
C PRO A 141 -7.42 10.57 10.29
N ALA A 142 -7.40 11.86 9.95
CA ALA A 142 -6.18 12.68 9.87
C ALA A 142 -5.24 12.55 11.10
N ARG A 143 -5.80 12.47 12.31
CA ARG A 143 -5.04 12.32 13.56
C ARG A 143 -4.27 10.99 13.66
N TYR A 144 -4.75 9.94 13.01
CA TYR A 144 -4.25 8.57 13.19
C TYR A 144 -3.53 8.00 11.96
N GLN A 145 -3.54 8.69 10.81
CA GLN A 145 -2.96 8.19 9.56
C GLN A 145 -1.51 7.73 9.69
N ARG A 146 -0.63 8.57 10.27
CA ARG A 146 0.78 8.21 10.46
C ARG A 146 0.96 6.96 11.33
N PHE A 147 0.25 6.89 12.45
CA PHE A 147 0.38 5.78 13.39
C PHE A 147 -0.21 4.47 12.86
N LEU A 148 -1.42 4.52 12.31
CA LEU A 148 -2.11 3.33 11.80
C LEU A 148 -1.42 2.80 10.54
N SER A 149 -0.97 3.67 9.62
CA SER A 149 -0.22 3.22 8.45
C SER A 149 1.11 2.61 8.83
N TYR A 150 1.84 3.22 9.77
CA TYR A 150 3.10 2.65 10.28
C TYR A 150 2.88 1.26 10.88
N SER A 151 1.86 1.11 11.74
CA SER A 151 1.52 -0.19 12.34
C SER A 151 1.10 -1.22 11.29
N SER A 152 0.31 -0.79 10.30
CA SER A 152 -0.10 -1.62 9.16
C SER A 152 1.11 -2.11 8.35
N GLY A 153 2.10 -1.24 8.09
CA GLY A 153 3.32 -1.63 7.38
C GLY A 153 4.12 -2.71 8.11
N TRP A 154 4.32 -2.57 9.44
CA TRP A 154 5.01 -3.60 10.23
C TRP A 154 4.28 -4.95 10.23
N LEU A 155 2.95 -4.93 10.33
CA LEU A 155 2.12 -6.14 10.32
C LEU A 155 2.07 -6.78 8.93
N SER A 156 2.09 -5.97 7.86
CA SER A 156 2.20 -6.40 6.48
C SER A 156 3.53 -7.13 6.24
N THR A 157 4.64 -6.50 6.61
CA THR A 157 5.97 -7.11 6.51
C THR A 157 6.05 -8.42 7.31
N LEU A 158 5.51 -8.48 8.53
CA LEU A 158 5.44 -9.72 9.32
C LEU A 158 4.65 -10.82 8.59
N GLY A 159 3.46 -10.48 8.09
CA GLY A 159 2.58 -11.42 7.40
C GLY A 159 3.24 -12.01 6.15
N TRP A 160 3.83 -11.16 5.33
CA TRP A 160 4.54 -11.60 4.12
C TRP A 160 5.79 -12.42 4.41
N LEU A 161 6.60 -12.03 5.40
CA LEU A 161 7.78 -12.82 5.81
C LEU A 161 7.37 -14.21 6.32
N ALA A 162 6.32 -14.28 7.14
CA ALA A 162 5.77 -15.54 7.62
C ALA A 162 5.23 -16.39 6.46
N SER A 163 4.53 -15.78 5.50
CA SER A 163 3.98 -16.50 4.34
C SER A 163 5.06 -17.12 3.45
N VAL A 164 6.15 -16.39 3.18
CA VAL A 164 7.30 -16.93 2.43
C VAL A 164 7.96 -18.08 3.21
N ALA A 165 8.13 -17.92 4.53
CA ALA A 165 8.73 -18.94 5.37
C ALA A 165 7.88 -20.22 5.46
N SER A 166 6.55 -20.11 5.65
CA SER A 166 5.66 -21.27 5.71
C SER A 166 5.58 -21.99 4.37
N SER A 167 5.53 -21.25 3.25
CA SER A 167 5.51 -21.87 1.92
C SER A 167 6.84 -22.56 1.59
N THR A 168 7.98 -22.00 2.03
CA THR A 168 9.30 -22.67 1.90
C THR A 168 9.37 -23.94 2.76
N PHE A 169 8.71 -23.94 3.93
CA PHE A 169 8.60 -25.13 4.77
C PHE A 169 7.81 -26.24 4.05
N VAL A 170 6.69 -25.90 3.41
CA VAL A 170 5.89 -26.86 2.62
C VAL A 170 6.72 -27.49 1.49
N VAL A 171 7.50 -26.71 0.76
CA VAL A 171 8.43 -27.23 -0.28
C VAL A 171 9.43 -28.21 0.32
N THR A 172 9.88 -27.96 1.56
CA THR A 172 10.82 -28.83 2.26
C THR A 172 10.17 -30.14 2.69
N THR A 173 8.94 -30.11 3.23
CA THR A 173 8.18 -31.33 3.58
C THR A 173 7.83 -32.18 2.37
N GLN A 174 7.69 -31.57 1.17
CA GLN A 174 7.52 -32.34 -0.07
C GLN A 174 8.73 -33.22 -0.39
N ILE A 175 9.95 -32.75 -0.09
CA ILE A 175 11.16 -33.59 -0.26
C ILE A 175 11.11 -34.79 0.67
N GLU A 176 10.76 -34.56 1.93
CA GLU A 176 10.56 -35.65 2.89
C GLU A 176 9.50 -36.64 2.40
N ALA A 177 8.35 -36.15 1.92
CA ALA A 177 7.29 -36.99 1.40
C ALA A 177 7.76 -37.89 0.24
N MET A 178 8.54 -37.34 -0.70
CA MET A 178 9.13 -38.11 -1.79
C MET A 178 10.11 -39.19 -1.29
N ILE A 179 10.93 -38.88 -0.29
CA ILE A 179 11.85 -39.85 0.33
C ILE A 179 11.05 -40.95 1.01
N ASN A 180 10.00 -40.61 1.75
CA ASN A 180 9.15 -41.54 2.49
C ASN A 180 8.41 -42.54 1.59
N VAL A 181 8.21 -42.24 0.31
CA VAL A 181 7.69 -43.25 -0.65
C VAL A 181 8.66 -44.43 -0.80
N THR A 182 9.96 -44.16 -0.78
CA THR A 182 11.01 -45.18 -1.00
C THR A 182 11.63 -45.70 0.30
N THR A 183 11.64 -44.87 1.35
CA THR A 183 12.24 -45.15 2.65
C THR A 183 11.28 -44.70 3.76
N PRO A 184 10.20 -45.45 4.04
CA PRO A 184 9.13 -45.01 4.94
C PRO A 184 9.56 -44.71 6.38
N ASP A 185 10.65 -45.34 6.85
CA ASP A 185 11.16 -45.19 8.21
C ASP A 185 12.16 -44.03 8.36
N TYR A 186 12.40 -43.25 7.30
CA TYR A 186 13.34 -42.14 7.37
C TYR A 186 12.75 -40.94 8.10
N ILE A 187 13.36 -40.55 9.22
CA ILE A 187 12.92 -39.41 10.02
C ILE A 187 13.81 -38.20 9.73
N PHE A 188 13.22 -37.14 9.17
CA PHE A 188 13.91 -35.87 9.00
C PHE A 188 14.21 -35.23 10.36
N LYS A 189 15.47 -34.81 10.54
CA LYS A 189 15.88 -34.06 11.73
C LYS A 189 15.56 -32.57 11.52
N PRO A 190 15.19 -31.83 12.60
CA PRO A 190 14.90 -30.39 12.52
C PRO A 190 15.94 -29.55 11.75
N TRP A 191 17.23 -29.80 11.95
CA TRP A 191 18.29 -29.08 11.26
C TRP A 191 18.34 -29.35 9.75
N GLN A 192 17.87 -30.52 9.29
CA GLN A 192 17.80 -30.85 7.86
C GLN A 192 16.73 -30.00 7.16
N TYR A 193 15.58 -29.78 7.82
CA TYR A 193 14.57 -28.85 7.30
C TYR A 193 15.16 -27.46 7.10
N VAL A 194 15.83 -26.93 8.13
CA VAL A 194 16.45 -25.59 8.08
C VAL A 194 17.44 -25.47 6.92
N LEU A 195 18.33 -26.44 6.72
CA LEU A 195 19.32 -26.40 5.64
C LEU A 195 18.67 -26.45 4.24
N ILE A 196 17.62 -27.24 4.07
CA ILE A 196 16.90 -27.33 2.80
C ILE A 196 16.12 -26.04 2.53
N MET A 197 15.46 -25.48 3.55
CA MET A 197 14.80 -24.18 3.44
C MET A 197 15.81 -23.10 3.03
N ILE A 198 16.99 -23.05 3.64
CA ILE A 198 18.08 -22.14 3.26
C ILE A 198 18.47 -22.36 1.78
N ALA A 199 18.66 -23.61 1.36
CA ALA A 199 19.03 -23.93 -0.02
C ALA A 199 17.99 -23.41 -1.02
N PHE A 200 16.69 -23.63 -0.75
CA PHE A 200 15.62 -23.10 -1.60
C PHE A 200 15.52 -21.58 -1.56
N THR A 201 15.69 -20.94 -0.40
CA THR A 201 15.74 -19.48 -0.31
C THR A 201 16.87 -18.92 -1.17
N VAL A 202 18.06 -19.54 -1.16
CA VAL A 202 19.20 -19.11 -2.01
C VAL A 202 18.87 -19.20 -3.50
N ILE A 203 18.20 -20.27 -3.94
CA ILE A 203 17.76 -20.39 -5.34
C ILE A 203 16.69 -19.35 -5.65
N THR A 204 15.79 -19.08 -4.71
CA THR A 204 14.69 -18.10 -4.86
C THR A 204 15.24 -16.67 -4.98
N ILE A 205 16.32 -16.34 -4.26
CA ILE A 205 17.07 -15.09 -4.42
C ILE A 205 17.54 -14.94 -5.87
N PHE A 206 18.10 -15.99 -6.48
CA PHE A 206 18.60 -15.92 -7.86
C PHE A 206 17.51 -15.50 -8.86
N PHE A 207 16.33 -16.12 -8.75
CA PHE A 207 15.19 -15.76 -9.60
C PHE A 207 14.66 -14.34 -9.34
N ASN A 208 14.78 -13.86 -8.10
CA ASN A 208 14.30 -12.55 -7.70
C ASN A 208 15.31 -11.40 -7.87
N THR A 209 16.54 -11.69 -8.31
CA THR A 209 17.55 -10.66 -8.61
C THR A 209 17.97 -10.73 -10.07
N TRP A 210 18.68 -11.79 -10.49
CA TRP A 210 19.18 -11.94 -11.86
C TRP A 210 18.12 -12.50 -12.81
N GLY A 211 17.20 -13.31 -12.31
CA GLY A 211 16.08 -13.85 -13.08
C GLY A 211 14.89 -12.89 -13.23
N ALA A 212 14.89 -11.76 -12.53
CA ALA A 212 13.73 -10.87 -12.42
C ALA A 212 13.16 -10.39 -13.78
N PRO A 213 13.97 -10.05 -14.80
CA PRO A 213 13.44 -9.65 -16.10
C PRO A 213 12.62 -10.74 -16.81
N PHE A 214 12.82 -12.02 -16.45
CA PHE A 214 12.11 -13.16 -17.04
C PHE A 214 10.86 -13.55 -16.25
N LEU A 215 10.63 -12.96 -15.06
CA LEU A 215 9.50 -13.30 -14.19
C LEU A 215 8.15 -13.18 -14.90
N PRO A 216 7.79 -12.09 -15.62
CA PRO A 216 6.47 -12.00 -16.26
C PRO A 216 6.18 -13.16 -17.23
N THR A 217 7.19 -13.59 -17.98
CA THR A 217 7.10 -14.74 -18.90
C THR A 217 7.00 -16.05 -18.13
N LEU A 218 7.79 -16.22 -17.07
CA LEU A 218 7.73 -17.39 -16.19
C LEU A 218 6.32 -17.54 -15.59
N GLU A 219 5.74 -16.46 -15.06
CA GLU A 219 4.41 -16.48 -14.46
C GLU A 219 3.31 -16.88 -15.44
N THR A 220 3.41 -16.43 -16.69
CA THR A 220 2.48 -16.83 -17.75
C THR A 220 2.59 -18.33 -18.03
N PHE A 221 3.81 -18.88 -18.11
CA PHE A 221 4.03 -20.32 -18.28
C PHE A 221 3.55 -21.12 -17.07
N CYS A 222 3.85 -20.64 -15.85
CA CYS A 222 3.43 -21.26 -14.60
C CYS A 222 1.91 -21.27 -14.45
N LEU A 223 1.17 -20.29 -14.97
CA LEU A 223 -0.30 -20.31 -15.00
C LEU A 223 -0.83 -21.52 -15.79
N PHE A 224 -0.28 -21.77 -16.99
CA PHE A 224 -0.66 -22.95 -17.77
C PHE A 224 -0.22 -24.24 -17.07
N GLY A 225 0.97 -24.24 -16.47
CA GLY A 225 1.46 -25.35 -15.66
C GLY A 225 0.57 -25.66 -14.45
N HIS A 226 0.04 -24.64 -13.79
CA HIS A 226 -0.88 -24.77 -12.65
C HIS A 226 -2.21 -25.40 -13.08
N ILE A 227 -2.79 -24.97 -14.20
CA ILE A 227 -4.04 -25.55 -14.74
C ILE A 227 -3.81 -26.98 -15.26
N LEU A 228 -2.71 -27.23 -15.96
CA LEU A 228 -2.37 -28.56 -16.46
C LEU A 228 -2.06 -29.52 -15.31
N GLY A 229 -1.26 -29.08 -14.34
CA GLY A 229 -0.90 -29.82 -13.14
C GLY A 229 -2.12 -30.23 -12.34
N PHE A 230 -3.10 -29.34 -12.20
CA PHE A 230 -4.39 -29.66 -11.60
C PHE A 230 -5.04 -30.89 -12.26
N LEU A 231 -5.13 -30.93 -13.59
CA LEU A 231 -5.70 -32.07 -14.31
C LEU A 231 -4.85 -33.34 -14.18
N VAL A 232 -3.53 -33.20 -14.30
CA VAL A 232 -2.58 -34.32 -14.22
C VAL A 232 -2.54 -34.95 -12.83
N VAL A 233 -2.81 -34.17 -11.77
CA VAL A 233 -2.93 -34.69 -10.40
C VAL A 233 -4.33 -35.22 -10.12
N MET A 234 -5.38 -34.47 -10.47
CA MET A 234 -6.76 -34.84 -10.14
C MET A 234 -7.21 -36.12 -10.85
N ILE A 235 -6.92 -36.28 -12.15
CA ILE A 235 -7.44 -37.39 -12.95
C ILE A 235 -6.95 -38.74 -12.43
N PRO A 236 -5.64 -38.98 -12.21
CA PRO A 236 -5.17 -40.25 -11.66
C PRO A 236 -5.77 -40.57 -10.29
N LEU A 237 -5.94 -39.57 -9.41
CA LEU A 237 -6.59 -39.78 -8.11
C LEU A 237 -8.02 -40.27 -8.29
N LEU A 238 -8.83 -39.57 -9.11
CA LEU A 238 -10.21 -39.95 -9.39
C LEU A 238 -10.35 -41.30 -10.08
N VAL A 239 -9.41 -41.69 -10.93
CA VAL A 239 -9.48 -42.95 -11.69
C VAL A 239 -9.01 -44.14 -10.86
N LEU A 240 -7.91 -43.98 -10.12
CA LEU A 240 -7.19 -45.11 -9.51
C LEU A 240 -7.52 -45.32 -8.03
N CYS A 241 -7.84 -44.26 -7.28
CA CYS A 241 -8.04 -44.40 -5.84
C CYS A 241 -9.40 -45.04 -5.51
N PRO A 242 -9.46 -45.86 -4.43
CA PRO A 242 -10.73 -46.25 -3.83
C PRO A 242 -11.49 -45.01 -3.35
N LYS A 243 -12.82 -45.10 -3.33
CA LYS A 243 -13.70 -43.96 -3.05
C LYS A 243 -14.46 -44.15 -1.76
N ASN A 244 -14.37 -43.17 -0.88
CA ASN A 244 -15.25 -42.99 0.27
C ASN A 244 -16.68 -42.72 -0.22
N SER A 245 -17.65 -42.99 0.64
CA SER A 245 -19.06 -42.70 0.34
C SER A 245 -19.35 -41.20 0.41
N ALA A 246 -20.37 -40.74 -0.33
CA ALA A 246 -20.79 -39.34 -0.25
C ALA A 246 -21.28 -38.94 1.16
N SER A 247 -21.82 -39.89 1.92
CA SER A 247 -22.21 -39.63 3.31
C SER A 247 -21.00 -39.34 4.18
N GLU A 248 -19.91 -40.11 4.06
CA GLU A 248 -18.67 -39.83 4.77
C GLU A 248 -18.09 -38.48 4.37
N VAL A 249 -18.03 -38.18 3.06
CA VAL A 249 -17.43 -36.94 2.58
C VAL A 249 -18.20 -35.68 3.00
N PHE A 250 -19.53 -35.71 2.99
CA PHE A 250 -20.33 -34.49 3.20
C PHE A 250 -21.02 -34.38 4.56
N LEU A 251 -21.18 -35.50 5.28
CA LEU A 251 -22.01 -35.57 6.48
C LEU A 251 -21.28 -36.16 7.70
N ASP A 252 -20.04 -36.66 7.55
CA ASP A 252 -19.26 -37.15 8.69
C ASP A 252 -18.50 -36.00 9.36
N PHE A 253 -19.06 -35.55 10.48
CA PHE A 253 -18.54 -34.47 11.30
C PHE A 253 -17.92 -35.07 12.56
N GLN A 254 -16.61 -34.87 12.74
CA GLN A 254 -15.87 -35.39 13.90
C GLN A 254 -15.01 -34.31 14.55
N ASP A 255 -14.92 -34.33 15.88
CA ASP A 255 -14.00 -33.50 16.65
C ASP A 255 -12.95 -34.40 17.33
N ASN A 256 -11.74 -34.38 16.80
CA ASN A 256 -10.57 -35.06 17.33
C ASN A 256 -9.56 -34.07 17.96
N SER A 257 -9.95 -32.81 18.10
CA SER A 257 -9.08 -31.72 18.58
C SER A 257 -9.05 -31.60 20.11
N GLY A 258 -9.88 -32.34 20.83
CA GLY A 258 -9.95 -32.31 22.30
C GLY A 258 -10.74 -31.13 22.88
N PHE A 259 -11.29 -30.24 22.03
CA PHE A 259 -12.16 -29.15 22.47
C PHE A 259 -13.54 -29.63 22.93
N ASN A 260 -13.93 -30.87 22.60
CA ASN A 260 -15.24 -31.46 22.89
C ASN A 260 -16.40 -30.59 22.38
N ASN A 261 -16.16 -29.83 21.31
CA ASN A 261 -17.12 -28.94 20.69
C ASN A 261 -16.78 -28.76 19.21
N ILE A 262 -17.60 -29.38 18.37
CA ILE A 262 -17.38 -29.37 16.92
C ILE A 262 -17.46 -27.97 16.31
N GLY A 263 -18.24 -27.06 16.90
CA GLY A 263 -18.30 -25.67 16.45
C GLY A 263 -16.98 -24.94 16.69
N THR A 264 -16.37 -25.12 17.86
CA THR A 264 -15.04 -24.54 18.16
C THR A 264 -13.96 -25.13 17.28
N ALA A 265 -13.92 -26.46 17.12
CA ALA A 265 -12.98 -27.15 16.24
C ALA A 265 -13.10 -26.63 14.79
N TYR A 266 -14.34 -26.51 14.30
CA TYR A 266 -14.64 -25.95 12.99
C TYR A 266 -14.11 -24.52 12.80
N MET A 267 -14.29 -23.66 13.81
CA MET A 267 -13.78 -22.27 13.75
C MET A 267 -12.25 -22.20 13.72
N ILE A 268 -11.57 -23.08 14.43
CA ILE A 268 -10.10 -23.21 14.39
C ILE A 268 -9.65 -23.68 13.00
N SER A 269 -10.37 -24.62 12.39
CA SER A 269 -10.08 -25.10 11.03
C SER A 269 -10.16 -23.99 9.98
N GLN A 270 -11.01 -22.96 10.16
CA GLN A 270 -11.11 -21.85 9.21
C GLN A 270 -9.80 -21.09 9.02
N VAL A 271 -8.94 -21.03 10.04
CA VAL A 271 -7.62 -20.35 9.96
C VAL A 271 -6.75 -21.01 8.88
N TYR A 272 -6.75 -22.33 8.80
CA TYR A 272 -5.95 -23.11 7.86
C TYR A 272 -6.55 -23.11 6.45
N VAL A 273 -7.88 -23.16 6.36
CA VAL A 273 -8.54 -22.98 5.06
C VAL A 273 -8.32 -21.57 4.53
N MET A 274 -8.30 -20.56 5.40
CA MET A 274 -7.96 -19.21 4.99
C MET A 274 -6.54 -19.13 4.47
N TYR A 275 -5.57 -19.70 5.20
CA TYR A 275 -4.18 -19.78 4.74
C TYR A 275 -4.05 -20.40 3.35
N CYS A 276 -4.79 -21.49 3.08
CA CYS A 276 -4.85 -22.15 1.77
C CYS A 276 -5.36 -21.24 0.62
N ASN A 277 -6.05 -20.15 0.93
CA ASN A 277 -6.63 -19.22 -0.04
C ASN A 277 -6.08 -17.79 0.09
N LEU A 278 -5.03 -17.57 0.90
CA LEU A 278 -4.36 -16.28 1.02
C LEU A 278 -3.58 -15.95 -0.26
N GLY A 279 -3.29 -14.66 -0.45
CA GLY A 279 -2.36 -14.20 -1.48
C GLY A 279 -2.96 -13.56 -2.71
N SER A 280 -4.28 -13.38 -2.75
CA SER A 280 -4.96 -12.62 -3.80
C SER A 280 -4.40 -11.20 -3.97
N ASP A 281 -3.90 -10.61 -2.88
CA ASP A 281 -3.31 -9.27 -2.81
C ASP A 281 -1.81 -9.23 -3.16
N SER A 282 -1.19 -10.36 -3.50
CA SER A 282 0.24 -10.40 -3.88
C SER A 282 0.60 -9.42 -5.00
N VAL A 283 -0.27 -9.30 -6.00
CA VAL A 283 -0.10 -8.40 -7.14
C VAL A 283 -0.08 -6.91 -6.74
N VAL A 284 -0.69 -6.54 -5.61
CA VAL A 284 -0.73 -5.16 -5.12
C VAL A 284 0.69 -4.62 -4.94
N HIS A 285 1.60 -5.47 -4.45
CA HIS A 285 2.97 -5.06 -4.19
C HIS A 285 3.81 -4.91 -5.46
N ILE A 286 3.30 -5.33 -6.62
CA ILE A 286 3.91 -5.08 -7.93
C ILE A 286 3.05 -4.14 -8.80
N SER A 287 2.08 -3.42 -8.25
CA SER A 287 1.19 -2.54 -9.03
C SER A 287 1.93 -1.48 -9.85
N GLU A 288 3.11 -1.04 -9.40
CA GLU A 288 3.99 -0.11 -10.15
C GLU A 288 4.61 -0.76 -11.41
N GLU A 289 4.63 -2.10 -11.51
CA GLU A 289 5.11 -2.92 -12.63
C GLU A 289 3.96 -3.42 -13.55
N VAL A 290 2.69 -3.17 -13.19
CA VAL A 290 1.50 -3.66 -13.92
C VAL A 290 0.94 -2.59 -14.86
N GLU A 291 0.58 -2.97 -16.08
CA GLU A 291 -0.08 -2.07 -17.03
C GLU A 291 -1.52 -1.76 -16.59
N ASN A 292 -1.92 -0.48 -16.64
CA ASN A 292 -3.27 -0.03 -16.32
C ASN A 292 -3.71 -0.45 -14.90
N ALA A 293 -2.86 -0.17 -13.90
CA ALA A 293 -2.86 -0.86 -12.61
C ALA A 293 -4.19 -0.77 -11.84
N SER A 294 -4.78 0.43 -11.71
CA SER A 294 -6.07 0.60 -11.00
C SER A 294 -7.28 -0.12 -11.64
N LEU A 295 -7.11 -0.77 -12.80
CA LEU A 295 -8.13 -1.64 -13.40
C LEU A 295 -7.65 -3.10 -13.52
N THR A 296 -6.40 -3.31 -13.93
CA THR A 296 -5.84 -4.65 -14.14
C THR A 296 -5.68 -5.39 -12.83
N VAL A 297 -5.03 -4.77 -11.85
CA VAL A 297 -4.74 -5.38 -10.54
C VAL A 297 -6.02 -5.84 -9.83
N PRO A 298 -7.07 -5.00 -9.63
CA PRO A 298 -8.28 -5.47 -8.95
C PRO A 298 -9.02 -6.57 -9.70
N ARG A 299 -9.01 -6.56 -11.04
CA ARG A 299 -9.60 -7.66 -11.83
C ARG A 299 -8.81 -8.95 -11.66
N VAL A 300 -7.48 -8.87 -11.65
CA VAL A 300 -6.60 -10.01 -11.41
C VAL A 300 -6.85 -10.61 -10.02
N MET A 301 -6.95 -9.78 -8.97
CA MET A 301 -7.26 -10.24 -7.61
C MET A 301 -8.56 -11.06 -7.57
N ILE A 302 -9.63 -10.57 -8.23
CA ILE A 302 -10.93 -11.25 -8.24
C ILE A 302 -10.91 -12.53 -9.08
N TRP A 303 -10.38 -12.48 -10.31
CA TRP A 303 -10.43 -13.62 -11.22
C TRP A 303 -9.47 -14.75 -10.81
N SER A 304 -8.29 -14.41 -10.28
CA SER A 304 -7.38 -15.41 -9.69
C SER A 304 -8.03 -16.09 -8.49
N TYR A 305 -8.69 -15.32 -7.62
CA TYR A 305 -9.40 -15.83 -6.45
C TYR A 305 -10.53 -16.79 -6.85
N VAL A 306 -11.42 -16.37 -7.74
CA VAL A 306 -12.53 -17.21 -8.22
C VAL A 306 -12.02 -18.49 -8.88
N GLY A 307 -10.99 -18.39 -9.73
CA GLY A 307 -10.38 -19.54 -10.40
C GLY A 307 -9.75 -20.52 -9.40
N ASN A 308 -8.92 -20.02 -8.48
CA ASN A 308 -8.26 -20.85 -7.48
C ASN A 308 -9.22 -21.50 -6.50
N VAL A 309 -10.24 -20.77 -6.03
CA VAL A 309 -11.27 -21.34 -5.15
C VAL A 309 -12.03 -22.45 -5.87
N PHE A 310 -12.36 -22.27 -7.15
CA PHE A 310 -13.02 -23.31 -7.93
C PHE A 310 -12.16 -24.57 -8.07
N LEU A 311 -10.89 -24.42 -8.47
CA LEU A 311 -9.94 -25.54 -8.56
C LEU A 311 -9.73 -26.21 -7.19
N GLY A 312 -9.64 -25.41 -6.12
CA GLY A 312 -9.52 -25.87 -4.75
C GLY A 312 -10.72 -26.68 -4.28
N ILE A 313 -11.95 -26.27 -4.58
CA ILE A 313 -13.16 -27.05 -4.29
C ILE A 313 -13.13 -28.39 -5.03
N CYS A 314 -12.79 -28.40 -6.33
CA CYS A 314 -12.68 -29.63 -7.11
C CYS A 314 -11.64 -30.60 -6.55
N MET A 315 -10.46 -30.08 -6.18
CA MET A 315 -9.39 -30.89 -5.59
C MET A 315 -9.74 -31.35 -4.17
N LEU A 316 -10.42 -30.52 -3.37
CA LEU A 316 -10.86 -30.89 -2.02
C LEU A 316 -11.84 -32.06 -2.09
N VAL A 317 -12.85 -31.96 -2.95
CA VAL A 317 -13.80 -33.07 -3.17
C VAL A 317 -13.03 -34.31 -3.63
N THR A 318 -12.12 -34.18 -4.59
CA THR A 318 -11.29 -35.31 -5.05
C THR A 318 -10.51 -35.95 -3.90
N MET A 319 -9.82 -35.15 -3.09
CA MET A 319 -9.05 -35.60 -1.94
C MET A 319 -9.92 -36.34 -0.93
N LEU A 320 -11.05 -35.75 -0.50
CA LEU A 320 -11.93 -36.34 0.52
C LEU A 320 -12.54 -37.66 0.05
N PHE A 321 -12.88 -37.78 -1.24
CA PHE A 321 -13.33 -39.05 -1.80
C PHE A 321 -12.19 -40.09 -1.89
N CYS A 322 -10.95 -39.69 -2.10
CA CYS A 322 -9.85 -40.62 -2.43
C CYS A 322 -8.89 -40.94 -1.27
N LEU A 323 -9.05 -40.32 -0.11
CA LEU A 323 -8.16 -40.48 1.06
C LEU A 323 -8.30 -41.83 1.77
N GLY A 324 -9.46 -42.49 1.68
CA GLY A 324 -9.77 -43.69 2.46
C GLY A 324 -10.28 -43.38 3.87
N PRO A 325 -10.25 -44.36 4.81
CA PRO A 325 -10.80 -44.20 6.15
C PRO A 325 -10.11 -43.09 6.96
N LEU A 326 -10.88 -42.25 7.66
CA LEU A 326 -10.38 -41.09 8.41
C LEU A 326 -9.34 -41.47 9.47
N GLU A 327 -9.51 -42.58 10.18
CA GLU A 327 -8.60 -43.02 11.24
C GLU A 327 -7.15 -43.16 10.73
N GLY A 328 -6.95 -43.81 9.57
CA GLY A 328 -5.62 -43.92 8.96
C GLY A 328 -5.06 -42.58 8.47
N VAL A 329 -5.91 -41.61 8.17
CA VAL A 329 -5.50 -40.24 7.81
C VAL A 329 -5.01 -39.47 9.04
N LEU A 330 -5.66 -39.64 10.19
CA LEU A 330 -5.29 -38.98 11.45
C LEU A 330 -3.98 -39.53 12.02
N GLU A 331 -3.69 -40.82 11.81
CA GLU A 331 -2.44 -41.46 12.22
C GLU A 331 -1.26 -41.17 11.28
N ALA A 332 -1.52 -40.70 10.06
CA ALA A 332 -0.47 -40.45 9.09
C ALA A 332 0.32 -39.16 9.40
N ASN A 333 1.65 -39.27 9.47
CA ASN A 333 2.54 -38.11 9.59
C ASN A 333 2.41 -37.14 8.39
N ILE A 334 2.13 -37.67 7.20
CA ILE A 334 1.97 -36.91 5.96
C ILE A 334 0.66 -37.36 5.28
N PRO A 335 -0.51 -36.82 5.69
CA PRO A 335 -1.82 -37.31 5.24
C PRO A 335 -2.01 -37.32 3.71
N TYR A 336 -1.50 -36.31 3.00
CA TYR A 336 -1.65 -36.25 1.54
C TYR A 336 -0.75 -37.27 0.80
N LEU A 337 0.30 -37.77 1.44
CA LEU A 337 1.11 -38.85 0.88
C LEU A 337 0.32 -40.16 0.85
N LEU A 338 -0.53 -40.40 1.86
CA LEU A 338 -1.46 -41.53 1.87
C LEU A 338 -2.41 -41.47 0.66
N LEU A 339 -2.97 -40.29 0.37
CA LEU A 339 -3.79 -40.07 -0.82
C LEU A 339 -3.07 -40.45 -2.11
N PHE A 340 -1.81 -40.06 -2.28
CA PHE A 340 -1.05 -40.40 -3.49
C PHE A 340 -0.68 -41.89 -3.54
N ASN A 341 -0.41 -42.51 -2.39
CA ASN A 341 -0.15 -43.94 -2.28
C ASN A 341 -1.40 -44.79 -2.57
N ASN A 342 -2.60 -44.26 -2.33
CA ASN A 342 -3.87 -44.91 -2.68
C ASN A 342 -4.07 -45.11 -4.19
N THR A 343 -3.25 -44.49 -5.04
CA THR A 343 -3.20 -44.81 -6.48
C THR A 343 -2.66 -46.22 -6.76
N GLY A 344 -2.05 -46.88 -5.78
CA GLY A 344 -1.49 -48.22 -5.89
C GLY A 344 -0.12 -48.28 -6.57
N SER A 345 0.51 -47.14 -6.86
CA SER A 345 1.80 -47.07 -7.56
C SER A 345 2.76 -46.09 -6.87
N PRO A 346 3.85 -46.57 -6.23
CA PRO A 346 4.88 -45.72 -5.64
C PRO A 346 5.50 -44.76 -6.66
N THR A 347 5.72 -45.22 -7.90
CA THR A 347 6.25 -44.38 -8.99
C THR A 347 5.31 -43.23 -9.30
N LEU A 348 4.00 -43.50 -9.40
CA LEU A 348 3.01 -42.46 -9.65
C LEU A 348 2.94 -41.48 -8.47
N SER A 349 2.96 -41.99 -7.23
CA SER A 349 3.01 -41.16 -6.01
C SER A 349 4.18 -40.17 -6.03
N ILE A 350 5.38 -40.62 -6.44
CA ILE A 350 6.54 -39.73 -6.62
C ILE A 350 6.30 -38.71 -7.73
N ILE A 351 5.78 -39.12 -8.90
CA ILE A 351 5.52 -38.19 -10.02
C ILE A 351 4.53 -37.10 -9.61
N LEU A 352 3.44 -37.46 -8.92
CA LEU A 352 2.44 -36.50 -8.43
C LEU A 352 3.04 -35.53 -7.41
N ASN A 353 3.87 -36.03 -6.48
CA ASN A 353 4.63 -35.20 -5.55
C ASN A 353 5.59 -34.24 -6.26
N VAL A 354 6.33 -34.69 -7.28
CA VAL A 354 7.26 -33.84 -8.04
C VAL A 354 6.52 -32.70 -8.73
N ILE A 355 5.36 -32.97 -9.35
CA ILE A 355 4.54 -31.94 -9.98
C ILE A 355 4.10 -30.91 -8.94
N LEU A 356 3.56 -31.38 -7.80
CA LEU A 356 3.11 -30.53 -6.71
C LEU A 356 4.24 -29.67 -6.13
N PHE A 357 5.41 -30.28 -5.89
CA PHE A 357 6.63 -29.62 -5.44
C PHE A 357 7.05 -28.50 -6.39
N LEU A 358 7.09 -28.77 -7.70
CA LEU A 358 7.50 -27.77 -8.69
C LEU A 358 6.54 -26.58 -8.71
N LEU A 359 5.23 -26.82 -8.67
CA LEU A 359 4.22 -25.75 -8.71
C LEU A 359 4.25 -24.88 -7.45
N ILE A 360 4.29 -25.49 -6.26
CA ILE A 360 4.39 -24.75 -4.99
C ILE A 360 5.72 -23.97 -4.92
N TYR A 361 6.81 -24.54 -5.44
CA TYR A 361 8.09 -23.84 -5.45
C TYR A 361 8.08 -22.64 -6.41
N MET A 362 7.40 -22.71 -7.56
CA MET A 362 7.18 -21.53 -8.40
C MET A 362 6.42 -20.44 -7.66
N GLY A 363 5.38 -20.80 -6.88
CA GLY A 363 4.68 -19.86 -6.00
C GLY A 363 5.58 -19.20 -4.94
N ASN A 364 6.60 -19.91 -4.42
CA ASN A 364 7.57 -19.32 -3.50
C ASN A 364 8.46 -18.24 -4.15
N ILE A 365 8.80 -18.40 -5.43
CA ILE A 365 9.52 -17.37 -6.19
C ILE A 365 8.70 -16.09 -6.25
N THR A 366 7.41 -16.22 -6.56
CA THR A 366 6.43 -15.13 -6.59
C THR A 366 6.20 -14.49 -5.21
N ALA A 367 6.16 -15.30 -4.15
CA ALA A 367 6.00 -14.85 -2.77
C ALA A 367 7.17 -13.94 -2.33
N LEU A 368 8.41 -14.36 -2.63
CA LEU A 368 9.59 -13.55 -2.32
C LEU A 368 9.62 -12.26 -3.13
N ALA A 369 9.20 -12.31 -4.41
CA ALA A 369 9.06 -11.11 -5.24
C ALA A 369 8.17 -10.09 -4.55
N THR A 370 6.96 -10.52 -4.20
CA THR A 370 5.94 -9.73 -3.49
C THR A 370 6.47 -9.13 -2.20
N CYS A 371 7.01 -9.97 -1.31
CA CYS A 371 7.52 -9.56 -0.01
C CYS A 371 8.66 -8.53 -0.14
N ALA A 372 9.56 -8.72 -1.10
CA ALA A 372 10.66 -7.78 -1.32
C ALA A 372 10.17 -6.41 -1.82
N ARG A 373 9.14 -6.35 -2.68
CA ARG A 373 8.57 -5.06 -3.13
C ARG A 373 7.81 -4.35 -2.00
N GLU A 374 7.09 -5.09 -1.17
CA GLU A 374 6.43 -4.56 0.02
C GLU A 374 7.44 -3.89 0.97
N VAL A 375 8.52 -4.62 1.32
CA VAL A 375 9.59 -4.12 2.19
C VAL A 375 10.30 -2.93 1.56
N PHE A 376 10.56 -2.97 0.25
CA PHE A 376 11.13 -1.84 -0.47
C PHE A 376 10.23 -0.60 -0.40
N ALA A 377 8.93 -0.74 -0.66
CA ALA A 377 7.97 0.36 -0.63
C ALA A 377 7.89 0.97 0.78
N PHE A 378 7.76 0.15 1.82
CA PHE A 378 7.68 0.62 3.19
C PHE A 378 9.00 1.27 3.65
N ALA A 379 10.15 0.77 3.20
CA ALA A 379 11.44 1.40 3.43
C ALA A 379 11.58 2.74 2.67
N ARG A 380 11.05 2.87 1.46
CA ARG A 380 11.05 4.14 0.69
C ARG A 380 10.33 5.26 1.46
N ASP A 381 9.29 4.89 2.21
CA ASP A 381 8.54 5.80 3.09
C ASP A 381 9.16 5.90 4.52
N LYS A 382 10.37 5.37 4.72
CA LYS A 382 11.14 5.37 5.99
C LYS A 382 10.43 4.64 7.14
N GLY A 383 9.67 3.61 6.82
CA GLY A 383 8.92 2.76 7.76
C GLY A 383 9.79 1.82 8.60
N LEU A 384 10.91 1.35 8.03
CA LEU A 384 11.76 0.31 8.61
C LEU A 384 13.09 0.86 9.15
N PRO A 385 13.75 0.15 10.10
CA PRO A 385 15.13 0.46 10.46
C PRO A 385 16.06 0.29 9.26
N PHE A 386 17.10 1.10 9.17
CA PHE A 386 18.06 1.13 8.06
C PHE A 386 17.45 1.44 6.69
N SER A 387 16.27 2.09 6.65
CA SER A 387 15.45 2.27 5.44
C SER A 387 16.20 2.73 4.18
N SER A 388 17.24 3.55 4.32
CA SER A 388 18.09 4.00 3.21
C SER A 388 18.84 2.88 2.47
N PHE A 389 19.04 1.74 3.12
CA PHE A 389 19.61 0.54 2.52
C PHE A 389 18.55 -0.30 1.81
N GLN A 390 17.42 -0.61 2.45
CA GLN A 390 16.38 -1.45 1.81
C GLN A 390 15.64 -0.72 0.69
N SER A 391 15.53 0.62 0.74
CA SER A 391 14.84 1.42 -0.27
C SER A 391 15.68 1.72 -1.52
N LYS A 392 16.84 1.07 -1.70
CA LYS A 392 17.73 1.31 -2.85
C LYS A 392 17.34 0.43 -4.02
N MET A 393 17.11 1.05 -5.18
CA MET A 393 16.92 0.38 -6.46
C MET A 393 18.28 0.07 -7.09
N ASP A 394 18.48 -1.15 -7.60
CA ASP A 394 19.62 -1.44 -8.49
C ASP A 394 19.31 -0.88 -9.90
N PRO A 395 20.09 0.09 -10.41
CA PRO A 395 19.79 0.74 -11.68
C PRO A 395 20.02 -0.16 -12.90
N LYS A 396 20.83 -1.22 -12.79
CA LYS A 396 21.10 -2.15 -13.90
C LYS A 396 20.06 -3.26 -13.97
N LEU A 397 19.66 -3.77 -12.82
CA LEU A 397 18.69 -4.87 -12.72
C LEU A 397 17.24 -4.37 -12.67
N ALA A 398 17.02 -3.09 -12.33
CA ALA A 398 15.69 -2.50 -12.07
C ALA A 398 14.91 -3.27 -10.99
N VAL A 399 15.62 -3.73 -9.96
CA VAL A 399 15.08 -4.54 -8.85
C VAL A 399 15.65 -4.02 -7.52
N PRO A 400 14.86 -4.02 -6.43
CA PRO A 400 15.35 -3.68 -5.09
C PRO A 400 16.12 -4.84 -4.45
N THR A 401 17.33 -5.11 -4.93
CA THR A 401 18.15 -6.27 -4.51
C THR A 401 18.43 -6.30 -3.01
N ASN A 402 18.64 -5.14 -2.38
CA ASN A 402 18.83 -5.04 -0.93
C ASN A 402 17.59 -5.51 -0.15
N ALA A 403 16.39 -5.17 -0.62
CA ALA A 403 15.15 -5.64 0.00
C ALA A 403 15.02 -7.16 -0.14
N VAL A 404 15.35 -7.74 -1.31
CA VAL A 404 15.38 -9.20 -1.53
C VAL A 404 16.32 -9.90 -0.55
N TYR A 405 17.53 -9.37 -0.32
CA TYR A 405 18.46 -9.98 0.63
C TYR A 405 17.96 -9.88 2.08
N VAL A 406 17.44 -8.72 2.49
CA VAL A 406 16.94 -8.52 3.86
C VAL A 406 15.74 -9.41 4.14
N THR A 407 14.77 -9.50 3.22
CA THR A 407 13.61 -10.40 3.38
C THR A 407 14.05 -11.86 3.42
N SER A 408 14.98 -12.26 2.56
CA SER A 408 15.51 -13.64 2.55
C SER A 408 16.22 -14.01 3.86
N VAL A 409 17.03 -13.11 4.42
CA VAL A 409 17.65 -13.33 5.73
C VAL A 409 16.60 -13.46 6.83
N ALA A 410 15.56 -12.60 6.82
CA ALA A 410 14.48 -12.67 7.79
C ALA A 410 13.67 -13.98 7.67
N VAL A 411 13.42 -14.47 6.45
CA VAL A 411 12.79 -15.77 6.17
C VAL A 411 13.64 -16.92 6.73
N VAL A 412 14.96 -16.87 6.54
CA VAL A 412 15.89 -17.86 7.13
C VAL A 412 15.89 -17.80 8.65
N LEU A 413 15.75 -16.61 9.26
CA LEU A 413 15.62 -16.52 10.71
C LEU A 413 14.30 -17.11 11.22
N LEU A 414 13.20 -16.93 10.49
CA LEU A 414 11.92 -17.57 10.81
C LEU A 414 11.99 -19.09 10.65
N SER A 415 12.78 -19.61 9.70
CA SER A 415 12.96 -21.06 9.56
C SER A 415 13.66 -21.71 10.74
N LEU A 416 14.40 -20.96 11.57
CA LEU A 416 15.02 -21.47 12.79
C LEU A 416 14.00 -21.91 13.85
N ILE A 417 12.73 -21.48 13.75
CA ILE A 417 11.63 -21.96 14.61
C ILE A 417 11.52 -23.48 14.56
N ASN A 418 11.83 -24.10 13.40
CA ASN A 418 11.83 -25.55 13.22
C ASN A 418 12.78 -26.28 14.18
N LEU A 419 13.83 -25.63 14.67
CA LEU A 419 14.77 -26.26 15.62
C LEU A 419 14.16 -26.49 17.00
N GLY A 420 13.11 -25.74 17.37
CA GLY A 420 12.56 -25.70 18.72
C GLY A 420 11.10 -26.13 18.85
N SER A 421 10.38 -26.41 17.75
CA SER A 421 8.97 -26.79 17.80
C SER A 421 8.61 -27.82 16.72
N THR A 422 7.85 -28.84 17.11
CA THR A 422 7.23 -29.81 16.19
C THR A 422 6.02 -29.24 15.46
N LEU A 423 5.47 -28.10 15.93
CA LEU A 423 4.35 -27.38 15.31
C LEU A 423 4.81 -26.11 14.57
N ALA A 424 6.10 -26.04 14.17
CA ALA A 424 6.66 -24.86 13.53
C ALA A 424 5.86 -24.40 12.30
N PHE A 425 5.36 -25.31 11.46
CA PHE A 425 4.47 -24.98 10.35
C PHE A 425 3.21 -24.24 10.81
N ASN A 426 2.49 -24.79 11.79
CA ASN A 426 1.24 -24.21 12.32
C ASN A 426 1.46 -22.83 12.92
N ILE A 427 2.60 -22.64 13.60
CA ILE A 427 2.99 -21.35 14.18
C ILE A 427 3.22 -20.32 13.08
N VAL A 428 4.00 -20.66 12.04
CA VAL A 428 4.29 -19.71 10.95
C VAL A 428 3.04 -19.41 10.11
N VAL A 429 2.16 -20.40 9.89
CA VAL A 429 0.84 -20.20 9.27
C VAL A 429 -0.01 -19.21 10.07
N SER A 430 -0.15 -19.44 11.38
CA SER A 430 -0.90 -18.55 12.27
C SER A 430 -0.30 -17.14 12.27
N LEU A 431 1.03 -17.02 12.23
CA LEU A 431 1.72 -15.73 12.17
C LEU A 431 1.43 -14.98 10.87
N SER A 432 1.40 -15.68 9.73
CA SER A 432 1.03 -15.11 8.43
C SER A 432 -0.41 -14.57 8.45
N VAL A 433 -1.36 -15.38 8.94
CA VAL A 433 -2.78 -15.00 9.05
C VAL A 433 -2.95 -13.80 10.00
N LEU A 434 -2.32 -13.83 11.17
CA LEU A 434 -2.37 -12.72 12.14
C LEU A 434 -1.81 -11.42 11.57
N GLY A 435 -0.67 -11.49 10.86
CA GLY A 435 -0.05 -10.33 10.21
C GLY A 435 -0.96 -9.73 9.14
N LEU A 436 -1.32 -10.53 8.13
CA LEU A 436 -2.08 -10.08 6.96
C LEU A 436 -3.51 -9.66 7.31
N LEU A 437 -4.25 -10.45 8.11
CA LEU A 437 -5.62 -10.05 8.45
C LEU A 437 -5.68 -8.82 9.33
N SER A 438 -4.66 -8.56 10.14
CA SER A 438 -4.60 -7.31 10.91
C SER A 438 -4.51 -6.11 9.97
N THR A 439 -3.74 -6.18 8.88
CA THR A 439 -3.65 -5.08 7.91
C THR A 439 -4.92 -4.94 7.09
N TYR A 440 -5.57 -6.06 6.73
CA TYR A 440 -6.87 -6.04 6.05
C TYR A 440 -7.93 -5.41 6.94
N MET A 441 -8.00 -5.81 8.22
CA MET A 441 -8.93 -5.25 9.18
C MET A 441 -8.72 -3.73 9.36
N ILE A 442 -7.48 -3.26 9.49
CA ILE A 442 -7.19 -1.83 9.64
C ILE A 442 -7.57 -1.05 8.36
N SER A 443 -7.16 -1.53 7.19
CA SER A 443 -7.43 -0.85 5.91
C SER A 443 -8.92 -0.81 5.56
N ILE A 444 -9.61 -1.94 5.65
CA ILE A 444 -11.06 -2.05 5.43
C ILE A 444 -11.81 -1.20 6.46
N GLY A 445 -11.36 -1.20 7.72
CA GLY A 445 -11.95 -0.37 8.79
C GLY A 445 -11.87 1.13 8.49
N CYS A 446 -10.77 1.59 7.89
CA CYS A 446 -10.62 3.00 7.50
C CYS A 446 -11.61 3.40 6.40
N VAL A 447 -11.73 2.59 5.34
CA VAL A 447 -12.70 2.82 4.25
C VAL A 447 -14.13 2.73 4.77
N LEU A 448 -14.44 1.73 5.59
CA LEU A 448 -15.75 1.56 6.20
C LEU A 448 -16.14 2.78 7.04
N LEU A 449 -15.22 3.31 7.84
CA LEU A 449 -15.46 4.50 8.65
C LEU A 449 -15.79 5.73 7.80
N LYS A 450 -15.08 5.93 6.68
CA LYS A 450 -15.39 7.00 5.71
C LYS A 450 -16.78 6.84 5.12
N ARG A 451 -17.14 5.61 4.70
CA ARG A 451 -18.48 5.30 4.17
C ARG A 451 -19.59 5.59 5.19
N ILE A 452 -19.42 5.17 6.44
CA ILE A 452 -20.39 5.40 7.52
C ILE A 452 -20.57 6.89 7.80
N LYS A 453 -19.49 7.68 7.73
CA LYS A 453 -19.53 9.14 7.94
C LYS A 453 -20.00 9.93 6.72
N GLY A 454 -20.16 9.29 5.56
CA GLY A 454 -20.44 9.99 4.30
C GLY A 454 -19.27 10.84 3.81
N GLU A 455 -18.03 10.54 4.23
CA GLU A 455 -16.84 11.21 3.71
C GLU A 455 -16.52 10.70 2.29
N PRO A 456 -16.08 11.58 1.37
CA PRO A 456 -15.76 11.17 0.01
C PRO A 456 -14.56 10.21 -0.02
N LEU A 457 -14.67 9.21 -0.89
CA LEU A 457 -13.58 8.31 -1.28
C LEU A 457 -13.07 8.70 -2.67
N PRO A 458 -11.78 8.44 -3.00
CA PRO A 458 -11.29 8.61 -4.36
C PRO A 458 -12.11 7.80 -5.37
N PRO A 459 -12.18 8.25 -6.63
CA PRO A 459 -12.84 7.48 -7.67
C PRO A 459 -12.13 6.13 -7.86
N ALA A 460 -12.92 5.06 -8.00
CA ALA A 460 -12.43 3.70 -8.26
C ALA A 460 -12.95 3.22 -9.62
N ARG A 461 -12.07 2.68 -10.46
CA ARG A 461 -12.46 2.12 -11.77
C ARG A 461 -13.12 0.73 -11.63
N TRP A 462 -12.80 0.04 -10.56
CA TRP A 462 -13.48 -1.16 -10.07
C TRP A 462 -14.04 -0.84 -8.68
N SER A 463 -15.36 -0.80 -8.54
CA SER A 463 -16.04 -0.39 -7.30
C SER A 463 -17.10 -1.39 -6.87
N LEU A 464 -17.27 -1.52 -5.55
CA LEU A 464 -18.36 -2.25 -4.91
C LEU A 464 -19.69 -1.49 -4.99
N GLY A 465 -19.66 -0.21 -5.41
CA GLY A 465 -20.82 0.64 -5.55
C GLY A 465 -21.64 0.72 -4.27
N ARG A 466 -22.97 0.55 -4.39
CA ARG A 466 -23.91 0.65 -3.26
C ARG A 466 -23.73 -0.45 -2.20
N TYR A 467 -23.09 -1.57 -2.56
CA TYR A 467 -22.89 -2.69 -1.64
C TYR A 467 -21.62 -2.55 -0.80
N GLY A 468 -20.78 -1.54 -1.07
CA GLY A 468 -19.49 -1.36 -0.41
C GLY A 468 -19.58 -1.34 1.12
N ILE A 469 -20.55 -0.63 1.70
CA ILE A 469 -20.71 -0.58 3.17
C ILE A 469 -20.95 -1.96 3.79
N TRP A 470 -21.78 -2.80 3.18
CA TRP A 470 -22.14 -4.12 3.70
C TRP A 470 -20.99 -5.11 3.54
N ILE A 471 -20.33 -5.08 2.38
CA ILE A 471 -19.17 -5.94 2.09
C ILE A 471 -18.01 -5.57 3.02
N ASN A 472 -17.69 -4.27 3.16
CA ASN A 472 -16.61 -3.82 4.04
C ASN A 472 -16.94 -4.11 5.52
N ALA A 473 -18.19 -3.95 5.96
CA ALA A 473 -18.59 -4.26 7.34
C ALA A 473 -18.45 -5.75 7.67
N PHE A 474 -18.91 -6.63 6.78
CA PHE A 474 -18.74 -8.07 6.97
C PHE A 474 -17.26 -8.47 6.93
N ALA A 475 -16.50 -7.96 5.96
CA ALA A 475 -15.08 -8.25 5.83
C ALA A 475 -14.27 -7.81 7.07
N PHE A 476 -14.59 -6.64 7.64
CA PHE A 476 -13.98 -6.16 8.88
C PHE A 476 -14.27 -7.10 10.07
N LEU A 477 -15.54 -7.47 10.27
CA LEU A 477 -15.95 -8.36 11.35
C LEU A 477 -15.38 -9.77 11.18
N TYR A 478 -15.34 -10.29 9.96
CA TYR A 478 -14.79 -11.61 9.66
C TYR A 478 -13.27 -11.65 9.85
N SER A 479 -12.56 -10.58 9.47
CA SER A 479 -11.12 -10.47 9.76
C SER A 479 -10.86 -10.50 11.28
N ALA A 480 -11.63 -9.73 12.05
CA ALA A 480 -11.53 -9.73 13.52
C ALA A 480 -11.83 -11.11 14.12
N PHE A 481 -12.84 -11.80 13.58
CA PHE A 481 -13.22 -13.15 13.98
C PHE A 481 -12.06 -14.14 13.79
N ILE A 482 -11.43 -14.16 12.60
CA ILE A 482 -10.33 -15.09 12.32
C ILE A 482 -9.07 -14.75 13.12
N ILE A 483 -8.76 -13.47 13.34
CA ILE A 483 -7.63 -13.07 14.19
C ILE A 483 -7.74 -13.68 15.59
N CYS A 484 -8.95 -13.73 16.17
CA CYS A 484 -9.18 -14.37 17.47
C CYS A 484 -8.84 -15.86 17.44
N PHE A 485 -9.35 -16.61 16.44
CA PHE A 485 -9.14 -18.06 16.34
C PHE A 485 -7.72 -18.43 15.88
N ALA A 486 -7.03 -17.56 15.14
CA ALA A 486 -5.62 -17.73 14.79
C ALA A 486 -4.71 -17.68 16.03
N CYS A 487 -5.22 -17.21 17.17
CA CYS A 487 -4.51 -17.25 18.44
C CYS A 487 -4.72 -18.55 19.22
N PHE A 488 -5.64 -19.42 18.81
CA PHE A 488 -5.96 -20.63 19.53
C PHE A 488 -4.96 -21.75 19.17
N PRO A 489 -4.74 -22.72 20.07
CA PRO A 489 -4.03 -23.95 19.74
C PRO A 489 -4.90 -24.81 18.81
N THR A 490 -4.27 -25.71 18.04
CA THR A 490 -5.01 -26.62 17.15
C THR A 490 -5.67 -27.76 17.88
N ASN A 491 -5.07 -28.22 18.99
CA ASN A 491 -5.53 -29.37 19.78
C ASN A 491 -5.38 -29.09 21.29
N LEU A 492 -6.11 -29.83 22.12
CA LEU A 492 -6.01 -29.86 23.57
C LEU A 492 -5.68 -31.27 24.08
N PRO A 493 -4.96 -31.42 25.21
CA PRO A 493 -4.37 -30.36 26.05
C PRO A 493 -3.13 -29.70 25.41
N VAL A 494 -2.73 -28.54 25.92
CA VAL A 494 -1.56 -27.77 25.44
C VAL A 494 -0.41 -27.85 26.44
N ASP A 495 0.79 -28.06 25.92
CA ASP A 495 2.07 -27.93 26.63
C ASP A 495 3.02 -26.97 25.88
N LEU A 496 4.29 -26.88 26.31
CA LEU A 496 5.27 -25.97 25.72
C LEU A 496 5.63 -26.30 24.26
N GLU A 497 5.59 -27.58 23.88
CA GLU A 497 5.95 -28.04 22.54
C GLU A 497 4.77 -27.89 21.55
N THR A 498 3.55 -28.05 22.07
CA THR A 498 2.28 -28.02 21.31
C THR A 498 1.56 -26.66 21.35
N ALA A 499 2.08 -25.68 22.10
CA ALA A 499 1.51 -24.34 22.16
C ALA A 499 1.65 -23.58 20.83
N ASN A 500 0.59 -22.85 20.46
CA ASN A 500 0.66 -21.88 19.38
C ASN A 500 1.37 -20.61 19.86
N TRP A 501 2.65 -20.47 19.51
CA TRP A 501 3.47 -19.30 19.88
C TRP A 501 3.29 -18.09 18.95
N ALA A 502 2.48 -18.19 17.88
CA ALA A 502 2.28 -17.10 16.92
C ALA A 502 1.74 -15.80 17.55
N PRO A 503 0.77 -15.84 18.49
CA PRO A 503 0.26 -14.62 19.13
C PRO A 503 1.33 -13.86 19.91
N LEU A 504 2.27 -14.58 20.54
CA LEU A 504 3.37 -13.94 21.27
C LEU A 504 4.27 -13.15 20.32
N VAL A 505 4.62 -13.75 19.18
CA VAL A 505 5.43 -13.07 18.14
C VAL A 505 4.67 -11.90 17.55
N TRP A 506 3.39 -12.07 17.23
CA TRP A 506 2.52 -11.02 16.69
C TRP A 506 2.39 -9.82 17.63
N VAL A 507 2.08 -10.03 18.91
CA VAL A 507 2.04 -8.97 19.93
C VAL A 507 3.43 -8.34 20.12
N GLY A 508 4.50 -9.15 20.09
CA GLY A 508 5.87 -8.66 20.13
C GLY A 508 6.19 -7.67 19.00
N VAL A 509 5.75 -7.97 17.77
CA VAL A 509 5.91 -7.09 16.61
C VAL A 509 5.04 -5.83 16.74
N ILE A 510 3.83 -5.92 17.28
CA ILE A 510 3.00 -4.74 17.58
C ILE A 510 3.72 -3.82 18.57
N ILE A 511 4.24 -4.37 19.67
CA ILE A 511 4.98 -3.61 20.68
C ILE A 511 6.23 -2.99 20.05
N ALA A 512 6.98 -3.75 19.26
CA ALA A 512 8.15 -3.26 18.54
C ALA A 512 7.77 -2.11 17.59
N SER A 513 6.71 -2.26 16.80
CA SER A 513 6.20 -1.22 15.90
C SER A 513 5.82 0.05 16.66
N ILE A 514 5.11 -0.06 17.79
CA ILE A 514 4.75 1.09 18.63
C ILE A 514 6.00 1.76 19.21
N ALA A 515 6.97 0.99 19.70
CA ALA A 515 8.21 1.51 20.25
C ALA A 515 9.05 2.21 19.17
N PHE A 516 9.24 1.58 18.01
CA PHE A 516 9.94 2.16 16.86
C PHE A 516 9.21 3.40 16.32
N TYR A 517 7.88 3.42 16.32
CA TYR A 517 7.12 4.61 15.97
C TYR A 517 7.41 5.75 16.96
N ALA A 518 7.38 5.48 18.26
CA ALA A 518 7.63 6.49 19.28
C ALA A 518 9.06 7.06 19.23
N LEU A 519 10.06 6.20 19.00
CA LEU A 519 11.48 6.56 19.02
C LEU A 519 11.96 7.16 17.68
N TYR A 520 11.51 6.62 16.55
CA TYR A 520 12.00 6.94 15.21
C TYR A 520 10.90 7.40 14.26
N GLY A 521 9.81 6.63 14.14
CA GLY A 521 8.76 6.84 13.14
C GLY A 521 8.09 8.22 13.21
N LYS A 522 7.78 8.72 14.42
CA LYS A 522 7.18 10.07 14.61
C LYS A 522 7.94 11.20 13.92
N LYS A 523 9.27 11.06 13.79
CA LYS A 523 10.15 12.08 13.22
C LYS A 523 10.54 11.80 11.77
N HIS A 524 10.68 10.53 11.39
CA HIS A 524 11.30 10.15 10.12
C HIS A 524 10.33 9.48 9.13
N TYR A 525 9.30 8.79 9.61
CA TYR A 525 8.34 8.13 8.73
C TYR A 525 7.50 9.18 8.00
N THR A 526 7.49 9.11 6.68
CA THR A 526 6.65 9.96 5.85
C THR A 526 5.44 9.15 5.42
N ALA A 527 4.27 9.50 5.95
CA ALA A 527 3.05 8.79 5.59
C ALA A 527 2.73 9.06 4.11
N PRO A 528 2.41 8.03 3.31
CA PRO A 528 2.14 8.21 1.87
C PRO A 528 1.13 9.31 1.53
N VAL A 529 0.15 9.54 2.40
CA VAL A 529 -0.86 10.59 2.24
C VAL A 529 -0.29 12.01 2.17
N ASP A 530 0.90 12.24 2.71
CA ASP A 530 1.59 13.54 2.65
C ASP A 530 2.03 13.87 1.21
N PHE A 531 2.09 12.87 0.32
CA PHE A 531 2.43 13.05 -1.11
C PHE A 531 1.20 13.16 -2.02
N VAL A 532 0.00 12.88 -1.52
CA VAL A 532 -1.23 12.86 -2.33
C VAL A 532 -1.61 14.29 -2.74
N GLU A 533 -1.89 14.52 -4.01
CA GLU A 533 -2.06 15.84 -4.66
C GLU A 533 -2.97 16.80 -3.87
N GLY A 534 -4.11 16.33 -3.37
CA GLY A 534 -5.05 17.15 -2.58
C GLY A 534 -4.56 17.56 -1.19
N ARG A 535 -3.60 16.83 -0.60
CA ARG A 535 -2.94 17.23 0.67
C ARG A 535 -1.71 18.07 0.44
N ARG A 536 -0.91 17.67 -0.54
CA ARG A 536 0.30 18.39 -0.92
C ARG A 536 0.00 19.84 -1.28
N ALA A 537 -1.06 20.09 -2.04
CA ALA A 537 -1.50 21.44 -2.37
C ALA A 537 -1.85 22.27 -1.12
N VAL A 538 -2.50 21.67 -0.11
CA VAL A 538 -2.84 22.37 1.14
C VAL A 538 -1.60 22.67 1.96
N ASP A 539 -0.65 21.73 2.07
CA ASP A 539 0.60 21.94 2.80
C ASP A 539 1.51 22.95 2.10
N ASP A 540 1.62 22.88 0.76
CA ASP A 540 2.37 23.87 -0.04
C ASP A 540 1.76 25.27 0.10
N VAL A 541 0.43 25.39 0.11
CA VAL A 541 -0.26 26.67 0.40
C VAL A 541 0.03 27.15 1.83
N LEU A 542 -0.06 26.28 2.84
CA LEU A 542 0.23 26.62 4.24
C LEU A 542 1.70 26.97 4.48
N GLN A 543 2.62 26.37 3.72
CA GLN A 543 4.05 26.63 3.79
C GLN A 543 4.40 27.93 3.06
N ASN A 544 3.84 28.17 1.87
CA ASN A 544 3.93 29.45 1.18
C ASN A 544 3.27 30.60 1.98
N GLN A 545 2.25 30.32 2.81
CA GLN A 545 1.68 31.29 3.75
C GLN A 545 2.63 31.60 4.94
N LYS A 546 3.56 30.71 5.29
CA LYS A 546 4.60 30.98 6.30
C LYS A 546 5.74 31.84 5.75
N ASP A 547 5.94 31.86 4.44
CA ASP A 547 6.97 32.65 3.75
C ASP A 547 6.50 34.09 3.43
N LEU A 548 5.40 34.56 4.06
CA LEU A 548 4.97 35.95 3.99
C LEU A 548 5.98 36.84 4.75
N PHE A 549 6.73 37.67 4.02
CA PHE A 549 7.68 38.61 4.62
C PHE A 549 6.96 39.77 5.31
N MET A 550 7.14 39.89 6.63
CA MET A 550 6.70 41.03 7.42
C MET A 550 7.90 41.96 7.67
N VAL A 551 7.84 43.19 7.18
CA VAL A 551 8.84 44.23 7.49
C VAL A 551 8.31 45.08 8.63
N VAL A 552 9.05 45.14 9.73
CA VAL A 552 8.68 45.89 10.92
C VAL A 552 9.59 47.11 11.08
N ILE A 553 9.01 48.31 11.08
CA ILE A 553 9.74 49.58 11.18
C ILE A 553 9.51 50.15 12.59
N LYS A 554 10.59 50.38 13.36
CA LYS A 554 10.56 51.00 14.70
C LYS A 554 11.22 52.39 14.69
N ASN A 555 10.61 53.38 15.34
CA ASN A 555 11.03 54.81 15.46
C ASN A 555 10.76 55.69 14.23
N LEU A 556 9.52 56.18 14.10
CA LEU A 556 9.15 57.26 13.17
C LEU A 556 9.36 58.66 13.81
N GLU A 557 10.50 58.91 14.44
CA GLU A 557 10.77 60.25 15.03
C GLU A 557 11.14 61.32 13.99
N GLN A 558 11.41 60.95 12.73
CA GLN A 558 11.57 61.91 11.64
C GLN A 558 10.22 62.16 10.96
N LYS A 559 9.59 63.29 11.31
CA LYS A 559 8.54 63.91 10.47
C LYS A 559 9.13 64.22 9.09
N HIS A 560 8.94 63.33 8.13
CA HIS A 560 9.01 63.70 6.71
C HIS A 560 7.76 64.50 6.38
N SER A 561 7.84 65.81 6.58
CA SER A 561 6.91 66.75 5.97
C SER A 561 7.18 66.81 4.47
N GLU A 562 6.10 66.61 3.71
CA GLU A 562 5.93 66.74 2.26
C GLU A 562 6.12 65.47 1.41
N PRO A 563 5.02 64.80 1.02
CA PRO A 563 5.06 63.93 -0.14
C PRO A 563 5.35 64.81 -1.37
N SER A 564 6.48 64.54 -2.02
CA SER A 564 6.89 65.19 -3.26
C SER A 564 5.73 65.23 -4.26
N HIS A 565 5.40 66.43 -4.73
CA HIS A 565 4.40 66.71 -5.76
C HIS A 565 4.62 65.85 -7.02
N GLY A 566 3.97 64.68 -7.04
CA GLY A 566 3.73 63.87 -8.23
C GLY A 566 2.24 63.59 -8.32
N PRO A 567 1.64 63.55 -9.52
CA PRO A 567 0.20 63.35 -9.65
C PRO A 567 -0.18 61.97 -9.11
N THR A 568 -0.80 61.93 -7.94
CA THR A 568 -1.54 60.76 -7.45
C THR A 568 -2.71 60.55 -8.40
N LYS A 569 -2.55 59.70 -9.41
CA LYS A 569 -3.70 59.17 -10.12
C LYS A 569 -4.52 58.33 -9.13
N PRO A 570 -5.84 58.54 -9.01
CA PRO A 570 -6.67 57.64 -8.22
C PRO A 570 -6.65 56.26 -8.88
N PHE A 571 -5.99 55.29 -8.24
CA PHE A 571 -6.10 53.90 -8.65
C PHE A 571 -7.46 53.36 -8.20
N LEU A 572 -8.26 52.93 -9.17
CA LEU A 572 -9.69 52.62 -9.06
C LEU A 572 -10.01 51.25 -8.45
N THR A 573 -9.04 50.56 -7.84
CA THR A 573 -9.28 49.28 -7.16
C THR A 573 -8.72 49.31 -5.73
N PRO A 574 -9.60 49.38 -4.71
CA PRO A 574 -9.21 49.13 -3.34
C PRO A 574 -8.80 47.66 -3.16
N PHE A 575 -8.03 47.36 -2.12
CA PHE A 575 -8.04 46.03 -1.50
C PHE A 575 -9.46 45.77 -0.97
N VAL A 576 -10.37 45.30 -1.82
CA VAL A 576 -11.78 45.09 -1.45
C VAL A 576 -11.99 43.75 -0.73
N THR A 577 -10.97 42.90 -0.58
CA THR A 577 -11.22 41.52 -0.11
C THR A 577 -10.85 41.25 1.35
N HIS A 578 -10.15 42.14 2.06
CA HIS A 578 -9.73 41.88 3.44
C HIS A 578 -10.13 43.02 4.38
N ASP A 579 -11.06 42.70 5.28
CA ASP A 579 -11.50 43.56 6.39
C ASP A 579 -10.27 44.01 7.23
N PRO A 580 -10.06 45.31 7.47
CA PRO A 580 -8.98 45.82 8.32
C PRO A 580 -8.88 45.11 9.67
N MET A 581 -10.02 44.69 10.23
CA MET A 581 -10.08 43.92 11.48
C MET A 581 -9.45 42.53 11.34
N LYS A 582 -9.61 41.85 10.19
CA LYS A 582 -8.97 40.55 9.92
C LYS A 582 -7.46 40.69 9.76
N CYS A 583 -6.99 41.74 9.10
CA CYS A 583 -5.55 42.02 8.99
C CYS A 583 -4.92 42.21 10.38
N TRP A 584 -5.58 42.96 11.25
CA TRP A 584 -5.16 43.16 12.65
C TRP A 584 -5.16 41.87 13.47
N GLN A 585 -6.17 41.02 13.32
CA GLN A 585 -6.25 39.73 14.02
C GLN A 585 -5.10 38.79 13.62
N THR A 586 -4.80 38.71 12.32
CA THR A 586 -3.68 37.92 11.79
C THR A 586 -2.34 38.42 12.35
N LEU A 587 -2.14 39.75 12.36
CA LEU A 587 -0.96 40.38 12.91
C LEU A 587 -0.80 40.11 14.42
N SER A 588 -1.89 40.27 15.18
CA SER A 588 -1.92 40.02 16.63
C SER A 588 -1.59 38.56 16.98
N MET A 589 -2.10 37.60 16.19
CA MET A 589 -1.78 36.18 16.37
C MET A 589 -0.29 35.89 16.10
N MET A 590 0.31 36.53 15.10
CA MET A 590 1.72 36.34 14.78
C MET A 590 2.63 36.93 15.86
N ILE A 591 2.36 38.15 16.34
CA ILE A 591 3.12 38.80 17.43
C ILE A 591 3.07 37.96 18.71
N LYS A 592 1.89 37.43 19.04
CA LYS A 592 1.70 36.57 20.23
C LYS A 592 2.43 35.22 20.10
N ARG A 593 2.64 34.73 18.88
CA ARG A 593 3.33 33.46 18.61
C ARG A 593 4.86 33.61 18.61
N THR A 594 5.37 34.81 18.33
CA THR A 594 6.80 35.10 18.30
C THR A 594 7.34 35.73 19.59
N GLU A 595 6.48 35.99 20.59
CA GLU A 595 6.82 36.67 21.86
C GLU A 595 7.55 38.01 21.63
N SER A 596 7.26 38.67 20.52
CA SER A 596 7.96 39.88 20.09
C SER A 596 7.40 41.13 20.77
N ASP A 597 8.22 41.82 21.58
CA ASP A 597 7.91 43.14 22.14
C ASP A 597 7.98 44.23 21.06
N LEU A 598 6.84 44.42 20.40
CA LEU A 598 6.67 45.37 19.31
C LEU A 598 5.67 46.47 19.72
N ASN A 599 6.16 47.48 20.43
CA ASN A 599 5.54 48.82 20.41
C ASN A 599 5.69 49.35 18.99
N THR A 600 4.61 49.46 18.22
CA THR A 600 4.72 49.64 16.77
C THR A 600 3.89 50.78 16.23
N GLU A 601 4.50 51.58 15.34
CA GLU A 601 3.83 52.70 14.65
C GLU A 601 3.64 52.48 13.14
N MET A 602 4.24 51.46 12.48
CA MET A 602 3.96 51.18 11.07
C MET A 602 4.40 49.78 10.60
N PHE A 603 3.57 49.10 9.80
CA PHE A 603 3.89 47.80 9.17
C PHE A 603 3.63 47.83 7.67
N ALA A 604 4.47 47.14 6.88
CA ALA A 604 4.20 46.91 5.47
C ALA A 604 3.84 45.44 5.23
N MET A 605 2.70 45.21 4.57
CA MET A 605 2.27 43.90 4.09
C MET A 605 2.43 43.84 2.57
N LEU A 606 3.10 42.79 2.11
CA LEU A 606 3.24 42.47 0.69
C LEU A 606 2.34 41.28 0.40
N ASP A 607 1.46 41.44 -0.60
CA ASP A 607 0.63 40.36 -1.13
C ASP A 607 1.15 39.92 -2.50
N GLN A 608 0.47 38.95 -3.13
CA GLN A 608 0.91 38.43 -4.43
C GLN A 608 0.73 39.44 -5.59
N GLY A 609 -0.11 40.47 -5.43
CA GLY A 609 -0.33 41.54 -6.42
C GLY A 609 0.68 42.68 -6.33
N SER A 610 1.25 42.90 -5.14
CA SER A 610 2.23 43.94 -4.82
C SER A 610 3.43 44.01 -5.79
N PRO A 611 4.04 42.89 -6.23
CA PRO A 611 5.14 42.92 -7.21
C PRO A 611 4.70 43.30 -8.63
N GLN A 612 3.43 43.12 -8.97
CA GLN A 612 2.90 43.34 -10.32
C GLN A 612 2.52 44.80 -10.55
N ASP A 613 2.02 45.46 -9.50
CA ASP A 613 1.61 46.87 -9.54
C ASP A 613 2.61 47.83 -8.88
N ASN A 614 3.74 47.31 -8.38
CA ASN A 614 4.73 48.04 -7.59
C ASN A 614 4.09 48.77 -6.39
N SER A 615 3.14 48.15 -5.69
CA SER A 615 2.55 48.74 -4.49
C SER A 615 2.75 47.88 -3.25
N ALA A 616 2.69 48.48 -2.06
CA ALA A 616 2.64 47.77 -0.78
C ALA A 616 1.54 48.38 0.09
N LEU A 617 0.93 47.56 0.95
CA LEU A 617 -0.05 48.04 1.92
C LEU A 617 0.66 48.39 3.23
N LEU A 618 0.70 49.68 3.57
CA LEU A 618 1.14 50.14 4.88
C LEU A 618 -0.05 50.14 5.83
N VAL A 619 0.10 49.45 6.96
CA VAL A 619 -0.84 49.45 8.08
C VAL A 619 -0.20 50.28 9.20
N LEU A 620 -0.77 51.46 9.44
CA LEU A 620 -0.42 52.35 10.54
C LEU A 620 -1.31 52.03 11.73
N VAL A 621 -0.69 51.89 12.89
CA VAL A 621 -1.40 51.70 14.16
C VAL A 621 -1.10 52.94 14.99
N LEU A 622 -2.08 53.82 15.07
CA LEU A 622 -1.98 55.08 15.80
C LEU A 622 -2.54 54.88 17.20
N GLU A 623 -1.74 55.16 18.22
CA GLU A 623 -2.21 55.21 19.60
C GLU A 623 -2.93 56.55 19.82
N ALA A 624 -4.19 56.51 20.25
CA ALA A 624 -4.91 57.74 20.56
C ALA A 624 -4.23 58.45 21.73
N ALA A 625 -3.85 59.72 21.54
CA ALA A 625 -3.09 60.52 22.51
C ALA A 625 -3.69 60.63 23.93
N ASN A 626 -4.95 60.21 24.11
CA ASN A 626 -5.67 60.21 25.38
C ASN A 626 -5.90 58.81 25.97
N GLY A 627 -5.15 57.78 25.53
CA GLY A 627 -5.28 56.40 26.05
C GLY A 627 -6.57 55.68 25.65
N GLY A 628 -7.25 56.16 24.61
CA GLY A 628 -8.60 55.74 24.20
C GLY A 628 -8.66 54.62 23.15
N GLY A 629 -7.62 53.78 23.05
CA GLY A 629 -7.54 52.69 22.06
C GLY A 629 -6.70 53.01 20.82
N HIS A 630 -6.43 51.98 20.02
CA HIS A 630 -5.65 52.09 18.78
C HIS A 630 -6.56 52.33 17.58
N THR A 631 -6.22 53.32 16.75
CA THR A 631 -6.82 53.55 15.43
C THR A 631 -5.93 52.96 14.36
N ILE A 632 -6.51 52.15 13.46
CA ILE A 632 -5.78 51.48 12.38
C ILE A 632 -6.09 52.21 11.07
N GLU A 633 -5.04 52.71 10.42
CA GLU A 633 -5.13 53.31 9.09
C GLU A 633 -4.35 52.47 8.09
N THR A 634 -4.86 52.35 6.86
CA THR A 634 -4.18 51.61 5.79
C THR A 634 -3.95 52.51 4.58
N VAL A 635 -2.70 52.60 4.13
CA VAL A 635 -2.29 53.42 2.98
C VAL A 635 -1.57 52.54 1.96
N ARG A 636 -1.92 52.68 0.68
CA ARG A 636 -1.22 52.00 -0.41
C ARG A 636 -0.09 52.90 -0.90
N VAL A 637 1.13 52.38 -0.95
CA VAL A 637 2.33 53.13 -1.35
C VAL A 637 3.07 52.43 -2.48
N ASP A 638 3.74 53.21 -3.33
CA ASP A 638 4.62 52.67 -4.36
C ASP A 638 5.87 52.04 -3.71
N LEU A 639 6.18 50.80 -4.08
CA LEU A 639 7.35 50.05 -3.62
C LEU A 639 8.67 50.78 -3.88
N ARG A 640 8.74 51.66 -4.89
CA ARG A 640 9.92 52.51 -5.18
C ARG A 640 10.12 53.65 -4.17
N LEU A 641 9.05 54.10 -3.53
CA LEU A 641 9.11 55.04 -2.41
C LEU A 641 9.48 54.33 -1.10
N VAL A 642 9.12 53.05 -0.97
CA VAL A 642 9.52 52.20 0.15
C VAL A 642 10.98 51.77 0.05
N SER A 643 11.51 51.57 -1.16
CA SER A 643 12.90 51.17 -1.38
C SER A 643 13.91 52.25 -0.98
N SER A 644 13.60 53.54 -1.14
CA SER A 644 14.46 54.65 -0.68
C SER A 644 14.50 54.75 0.85
N VAL A 645 13.36 54.50 1.50
CA VAL A 645 13.24 54.43 2.97
C VAL A 645 14.02 53.22 3.49
N LEU A 646 13.81 52.03 2.93
CA LEU A 646 14.54 50.80 3.30
C LEU A 646 16.05 50.90 3.05
N ALA A 647 16.48 51.45 1.91
CA ALA A 647 17.89 51.59 1.57
C ALA A 647 18.63 52.55 2.54
N SER A 648 17.97 53.64 2.96
CA SER A 648 18.53 54.56 3.96
C SER A 648 18.64 53.96 5.37
N TRP A 649 17.85 52.92 5.67
CA TRP A 649 17.84 52.22 6.95
C TRP A 649 18.81 51.03 7.01
N VAL A 650 18.94 50.26 5.93
CA VAL A 650 19.95 49.20 5.80
C VAL A 650 21.37 49.77 5.90
N ALA A 651 21.58 51.01 5.45
CA ALA A 651 22.85 51.72 5.61
C ALA A 651 23.17 52.14 7.06
N LYS A 652 22.20 52.09 7.99
CA LYS A 652 22.37 52.43 9.42
C LYS A 652 22.39 51.20 10.35
N GLY A 653 22.11 50.00 9.85
CA GLY A 653 22.09 48.77 10.63
C GLY A 653 23.44 48.06 10.65
N ASP A 654 24.33 48.45 11.56
CA ASP A 654 25.70 47.91 11.68
C ASP A 654 25.80 46.42 12.10
N ASN A 655 24.69 45.66 12.17
CA ASN A 655 24.69 44.29 12.73
C ASN A 655 24.00 43.22 11.86
N MET A 656 23.86 43.40 10.54
CA MET A 656 23.26 42.37 9.66
C MET A 656 24.08 42.14 8.36
N PRO A 657 25.19 41.38 8.43
CA PRO A 657 26.12 41.21 7.31
C PRO A 657 25.53 40.41 6.13
N GLU A 658 24.63 39.45 6.39
CA GLU A 658 24.02 38.61 5.35
C GLU A 658 23.06 39.40 4.45
N LEU A 659 22.31 40.34 5.04
CA LEU A 659 21.41 41.25 4.32
C LEU A 659 22.20 42.29 3.50
N GLN A 660 23.31 42.81 4.04
CA GLN A 660 24.22 43.68 3.29
C GLN A 660 24.84 42.98 2.09
N ALA A 661 25.26 41.71 2.25
CA ALA A 661 25.88 40.91 1.19
C ALA A 661 24.91 40.54 0.04
N GLN A 662 23.62 40.36 0.35
CA GLN A 662 22.59 40.15 -0.68
C GLN A 662 22.23 41.45 -1.41
N ALA A 663 22.24 42.60 -0.73
CA ALA A 663 21.99 43.90 -1.33
C ALA A 663 23.11 44.37 -2.29
N THR A 664 24.38 43.99 -2.04
CA THR A 664 25.50 44.42 -2.90
C THR A 664 25.52 43.74 -4.27
N ARG A 665 24.76 42.65 -4.46
CA ARG A 665 24.76 41.87 -5.72
C ARG A 665 23.78 42.40 -6.78
N SER A 666 22.95 43.41 -6.51
CA SER A 666 22.03 43.98 -7.50
C SER A 666 22.32 45.47 -7.76
N LEU A 667 23.09 45.75 -8.80
CA LEU A 667 23.38 47.12 -9.25
C LEU A 667 22.16 47.85 -9.87
N ASP A 668 20.98 47.21 -9.92
CA ASP A 668 19.75 47.78 -10.45
C ASP A 668 18.66 48.05 -9.39
N GLY A 669 18.98 47.96 -8.09
CA GLY A 669 18.10 48.45 -7.00
C GLY A 669 16.77 47.71 -6.81
N VAL A 670 16.61 46.51 -7.39
CA VAL A 670 15.43 45.65 -7.20
C VAL A 670 15.89 44.30 -6.67
N VAL A 671 15.48 43.94 -5.45
CA VAL A 671 15.57 42.55 -4.97
C VAL A 671 14.47 41.77 -5.71
N ARG A 672 14.86 41.06 -6.76
CA ARG A 672 13.96 40.17 -7.51
C ARG A 672 14.09 38.75 -6.99
N THR A 673 13.05 38.25 -6.34
CA THR A 673 12.79 36.81 -6.29
C THR A 673 11.53 36.55 -7.12
N SER A 674 11.72 35.97 -8.31
CA SER A 674 10.66 35.41 -9.14
C SER A 674 10.09 34.15 -8.45
N VAL A 675 8.82 33.75 -8.54
CA VAL A 675 8.07 33.39 -9.75
C VAL A 675 6.54 33.41 -9.47
N ARG A 676 5.79 33.57 -10.57
CA ARG A 676 4.36 33.79 -10.82
C ARG A 676 3.34 32.69 -10.40
N HIS A 677 2.10 33.18 -10.25
CA HIS A 677 0.77 32.59 -10.01
C HIS A 677 0.10 31.71 -11.08
N SER A 678 -0.80 30.81 -10.66
CA SER A 678 -2.25 30.79 -11.06
C SER A 678 -2.99 29.75 -10.18
N LEU A 679 -3.96 30.11 -9.33
CA LEU A 679 -5.41 30.43 -9.51
C LEU A 679 -6.29 29.24 -9.08
N SER A 680 -7.49 29.58 -8.56
CA SER A 680 -8.71 28.77 -8.42
C SER A 680 -8.71 27.52 -7.54
#